data_AF-A0A2Y9K3R3-F1
#
_entry.id   AF-A0A2Y9K3R3-F1
#
_cell.length_a   1.000
_cell.length_b   1.000
_cell.length_c   1.000
_cell.angle_alpha   90.00
_cell.angle_beta   90.00
_cell.angle_gamma   90.00
#
_symmetry.space_group_name_H-M   'P 1'
#
loop_
_entity.id
_entity.type
_entity.pdbx_description
1 polymer ?
#
loop_
_entity_poly.entity_id
_entity_poly.type
_entity_poly.pdbx_seq_one_letter_code
_entity_poly.pdbx_strand_id
1 'polypeptide(L)'
;MSHVVTIEEPQANLQVSQTRGGVRSRAWGNVSTSRQYDFLYDPLFIVSSEKDHTQATIQANLIRNRLRKVPRFRTMFSNLIHYPRYSLYWSKADPVPPFIRREWKGQEEKHTEALRQLTTTGESFQMTKEAYEDPEVTGRNRYKYFERPFLPFQQMPFNVVFAATKTEAYIFPPTPAKYPPVPSKYTVGTQTDYRDAEVQTDPYSPEYVVCQDSIPELLTLATLTWGRGLPAGQAEVEMIERAREKRAWEATLPSLSDSFQFEKRRRMMNVMERKEWAFREQEIEKLQEIRLEILKELLRKRDENQNEVNMKHLNARWSQLQEAKEAKLARIQHTHVSAIRKLVGKRKNIEGKLERRNIIRDYCDYASQVYGPLSRLGRFPDNNSEDFVVKNHYLNTYEGLVELESRLPDFVTQPRIRPPKPKVTTTKAGFLKRAARMDHELAEVHKAILDKKNRVLEPKKVLRFLQRKALPQPRLPTPTLEMSSNEEEDIEMAVIYLQKLLRGRAVQNMMFEGKEKRLELIQELRTSHALQEDDRLLKKAEKQVTLALQRQRNLHEHKVSLVENHLAGLEGRVLADMFDFLSKELVRLQEERRIHAFAMLAERQRRMREAEESGRRQVEQRRLREEDQIFKEVIKVHQSTVTSYLEDIILNTEENTAEEQARAEIEKMAKEINDIAYEMESRRTQLQSEEIVAELVYSFLIPEVQKDYVKEKVRNAQRKHILAAHQIIHSHTEDMVNKDFVEQQQDEAVSDTDELPEGETQK
;
A
#
# COMPACT_ATOMS: atom_id res chain seq x y z
N MET A 1 -5.36 -8.43 65.17
CA MET A 1 -3.93 -8.26 64.83
C MET A 1 -3.53 -9.45 63.97
N SER A 2 -2.69 -9.32 62.94
CA SER A 2 -1.96 -8.15 62.42
C SER A 2 -2.62 -7.54 61.16
N HIS A 3 -2.07 -6.45 60.63
CA HIS A 3 -2.54 -5.79 59.41
C HIS A 3 -1.80 -6.30 58.17
N VAL A 4 -2.52 -6.40 57.04
CA VAL A 4 -1.98 -6.17 55.69
C VAL A 4 -2.95 -5.21 55.00
N VAL A 5 -2.43 -4.15 54.39
CA VAL A 5 -3.24 -3.16 53.68
C VAL A 5 -3.21 -3.48 52.19
N THR A 6 -4.35 -3.87 51.63
CA THR A 6 -4.57 -3.95 50.20
C THR A 6 -5.10 -2.61 49.69
N ILE A 7 -4.36 -1.94 48.81
CA ILE A 7 -4.85 -0.78 48.09
C ILE A 7 -5.76 -1.29 46.97
N GLU A 8 -7.03 -0.91 46.98
CA GLU A 8 -7.98 -1.23 45.91
C GLU A 8 -7.80 -0.25 44.73
N GLU A 9 -7.15 -0.70 43.66
CA GLU A 9 -7.22 0.01 42.38
C GLU A 9 -8.56 -0.30 41.68
N PRO A 10 -9.41 0.70 41.39
CA PRO A 10 -10.70 0.46 40.77
C PRO A 10 -10.53 0.10 39.29
N GLN A 11 -10.81 -1.16 38.94
CA GLN A 11 -10.87 -1.60 37.54
C GLN A 11 -12.00 -0.86 36.81
N ALA A 12 -11.62 0.18 36.06
CA ALA A 12 -12.55 0.97 35.25
C ALA A 12 -13.13 0.12 34.13
N ASN A 13 -14.37 -0.36 34.32
CA ASN A 13 -15.15 -1.03 33.29
C ASN A 13 -15.31 -0.12 32.06
N LEU A 14 -14.50 -0.33 31.02
CA LEU A 14 -14.73 0.24 29.68
C LEU A 14 -15.91 -0.45 29.01
N GLN A 15 -17.10 -0.22 29.57
CA GLN A 15 -18.35 -0.34 28.82
C GLN A 15 -18.23 0.55 27.59
N VAL A 16 -18.24 -0.05 26.40
CA VAL A 16 -18.36 0.68 25.14
C VAL A 16 -19.76 1.27 25.10
N SER A 17 -19.91 2.44 25.73
CA SER A 17 -21.15 3.18 25.76
C SER A 17 -21.52 3.55 24.33
N GLN A 18 -22.64 3.00 23.86
CA GLN A 18 -23.26 3.49 22.63
C GLN A 18 -23.73 4.91 22.90
N THR A 19 -22.86 5.89 22.58
CA THR A 19 -23.19 7.30 22.65
C THR A 19 -24.35 7.57 21.69
N ARG A 20 -25.56 7.56 22.27
CA ARG A 20 -26.84 7.77 21.57
C ARG A 20 -26.99 9.26 21.24
N GLY A 21 -26.02 9.77 20.47
CA GLY A 21 -25.89 11.16 20.04
C GLY A 21 -27.02 11.53 19.10
N GLY A 22 -28.17 11.83 19.69
CA GLY A 22 -29.30 12.46 19.00
C GLY A 22 -28.93 13.88 18.62
N VAL A 23 -28.19 14.04 17.51
CA VAL A 23 -27.84 15.34 16.94
C VAL A 23 -29.11 16.04 16.48
N ARG A 24 -29.74 16.78 17.40
CA ARG A 24 -30.68 17.85 17.07
C ARG A 24 -29.89 18.88 16.28
N SER A 25 -30.20 19.01 14.99
CA SER A 25 -29.66 20.06 14.13
C SER A 25 -30.23 21.43 14.52
N ARG A 26 -29.73 22.01 15.62
CA ARG A 26 -29.78 23.47 15.80
C ARG A 26 -28.79 24.07 14.82
N ALA A 27 -29.30 24.84 13.86
CA ALA A 27 -28.49 25.59 12.92
C ALA A 27 -27.86 26.79 13.64
N TRP A 28 -26.74 26.54 14.34
CA TRP A 28 -25.80 27.59 14.75
C TRP A 28 -24.61 27.50 13.80
N GLY A 29 -24.38 28.59 13.06
CA GLY A 29 -23.38 28.63 12.00
C GLY A 29 -21.98 28.80 12.57
N ASN A 30 -21.23 27.69 12.68
CA ASN A 30 -19.77 27.78 12.70
C ASN A 30 -19.33 28.29 11.32
N VAL A 31 -19.12 29.61 11.21
CA VAL A 31 -18.52 30.21 10.02
C VAL A 31 -17.07 29.73 9.94
N SER A 32 -16.77 28.84 8.99
CA SER A 32 -15.38 28.58 8.63
C SER A 32 -14.82 29.83 7.96
N THR A 33 -13.60 30.22 8.34
CA THR A 33 -12.93 31.44 7.83
C THR A 33 -12.67 31.42 6.32
N SER A 34 -12.75 30.26 5.69
CA SER A 34 -12.80 30.07 4.24
C SER A 34 -13.88 29.04 3.85
N ARG A 35 -14.25 29.04 2.56
CA ARG A 35 -15.14 28.07 1.91
C ARG A 35 -14.31 26.94 1.31
N GLN A 36 -14.94 25.79 1.08
CA GLN A 36 -14.28 24.52 0.73
C GLN A 36 -13.39 24.53 -0.53
N TYR A 37 -13.53 25.52 -1.42
CA TYR A 37 -12.81 25.60 -2.70
C TYR A 37 -12.26 27.01 -2.98
N ASP A 38 -12.10 27.87 -1.98
CA ASP A 38 -11.58 29.23 -2.20
C ASP A 38 -10.20 29.22 -2.88
N PHE A 39 -9.36 28.21 -2.59
CA PHE A 39 -8.08 27.99 -3.26
C PHE A 39 -8.14 27.75 -4.79
N LEU A 40 -9.34 27.57 -5.37
CA LEU A 40 -9.59 27.47 -6.82
C LEU A 40 -10.33 28.69 -7.40
N TYR A 41 -10.87 29.58 -6.56
CA TYR A 41 -11.87 30.58 -6.96
C TYR A 41 -11.60 31.99 -6.45
N ASP A 42 -10.88 32.14 -5.34
CA ASP A 42 -10.57 33.41 -4.73
C ASP A 42 -9.15 33.84 -5.16
N PRO A 43 -8.99 34.94 -5.93
CA PRO A 43 -7.68 35.42 -6.36
C PRO A 43 -6.80 35.89 -5.19
N LEU A 44 -7.37 36.13 -4.00
CA LEU A 44 -6.63 36.49 -2.79
C LEU A 44 -6.15 35.25 -2.01
N PHE A 45 -6.58 34.04 -2.36
CA PHE A 45 -6.16 32.81 -1.68
C PHE A 45 -4.78 32.36 -2.17
N ILE A 46 -3.74 32.93 -1.57
CA ILE A 46 -2.33 32.59 -1.85
C ILE A 46 -1.95 31.31 -1.10
N VAL A 47 -1.18 30.45 -1.78
CA VAL A 47 -0.67 29.19 -1.25
C VAL A 47 0.84 29.13 -1.51
N SER A 48 1.61 28.68 -0.52
CA SER A 48 3.08 28.67 -0.53
C SER A 48 3.71 27.63 -1.44
N SER A 49 3.06 26.49 -1.67
CA SER A 49 3.61 25.41 -2.51
C SER A 49 2.53 24.50 -3.11
N GLU A 50 2.92 23.72 -4.12
CA GLU A 50 2.10 22.64 -4.69
C GLU A 50 1.67 21.62 -3.62
N LYS A 51 2.51 21.36 -2.60
CA LYS A 51 2.19 20.44 -1.49
C LYS A 51 1.05 21.00 -0.64
N ASP A 52 1.06 22.30 -0.37
CA ASP A 52 0.01 22.97 0.38
C ASP A 52 -1.29 23.05 -0.45
N HIS A 53 -1.18 23.24 -1.77
CA HIS A 53 -2.32 23.26 -2.71
C HIS A 53 -2.98 21.88 -2.86
N THR A 54 -2.17 20.82 -2.99
CA THR A 54 -2.66 19.44 -2.99
C THR A 54 -3.21 19.05 -1.62
N GLN A 55 -2.64 19.53 -0.51
CA GLN A 55 -3.19 19.35 0.82
C GLN A 55 -4.56 20.05 0.98
N ALA A 56 -4.72 21.29 0.51
CA ALA A 56 -6.03 21.97 0.47
C ALA A 56 -7.05 21.21 -0.39
N THR A 57 -6.62 20.70 -1.54
CA THR A 57 -7.43 19.84 -2.43
C THR A 57 -7.86 18.55 -1.73
N ILE A 58 -6.99 17.92 -0.95
CA ILE A 58 -7.30 16.71 -0.16
C ILE A 58 -8.28 17.06 0.96
N GLN A 59 -8.06 18.14 1.71
CA GLN A 59 -8.96 18.60 2.78
C GLN A 59 -10.37 18.89 2.25
N ALA A 60 -10.49 19.60 1.13
CA ALA A 60 -11.76 19.86 0.47
C ALA A 60 -12.52 18.58 0.09
N ASN A 61 -11.81 17.57 -0.44
CA ASN A 61 -12.38 16.28 -0.80
C ASN A 61 -12.73 15.38 0.41
N LEU A 62 -12.02 15.50 1.54
CA LEU A 62 -12.30 14.78 2.78
C LEU A 62 -13.50 15.39 3.53
N ILE A 63 -13.56 16.72 3.66
CA ILE A 63 -14.66 17.44 4.30
C ILE A 63 -15.96 17.19 3.52
N ARG A 64 -15.91 17.26 2.18
CA ARG A 64 -17.06 16.97 1.33
C ARG A 64 -17.21 15.46 1.09
N ASN A 65 -17.79 14.78 2.08
CA ASN A 65 -18.25 13.39 1.96
C ASN A 65 -19.07 13.16 0.66
N ARG A 66 -18.41 12.67 -0.40
CA ARG A 66 -19.06 12.26 -1.67
C ARG A 66 -19.99 11.04 -1.46
N LEU A 67 -19.87 10.38 -0.31
CA LEU A 67 -20.65 9.24 0.17
C LEU A 67 -22.06 9.66 0.66
N ARG A 68 -23.08 9.55 -0.19
CA ARG A 68 -24.49 9.81 0.17
C ARG A 68 -25.17 8.55 0.72
N LYS A 69 -25.96 8.71 1.79
CA LYS A 69 -26.92 7.69 2.27
C LYS A 69 -28.18 7.76 1.41
N VAL A 70 -28.43 6.73 0.58
CA VAL A 70 -29.66 6.61 -0.22
C VAL A 70 -30.57 5.59 0.46
N PRO A 71 -31.79 5.96 0.89
CA PRO A 71 -32.69 5.02 1.56
C PRO A 71 -33.14 3.91 0.60
N ARG A 72 -33.19 2.68 1.10
CA ARG A 72 -33.77 1.54 0.38
C ARG A 72 -35.26 1.50 0.70
N PHE A 73 -36.11 2.04 -0.17
CA PHE A 73 -37.54 2.21 0.11
C PHE A 73 -38.24 0.95 0.67
N ARG A 74 -37.93 -0.25 0.17
CA ARG A 74 -38.49 -1.53 0.67
C ARG A 74 -38.04 -1.92 2.09
N THR A 75 -36.93 -1.37 2.58
CA THR A 75 -36.33 -1.68 3.91
C THR A 75 -36.10 -0.42 4.76
N MET A 76 -36.67 0.72 4.40
CA MET A 76 -36.39 2.03 5.02
C MET A 76 -36.60 2.03 6.55
N PHE A 77 -37.51 1.17 7.05
CA PHE A 77 -37.90 1.09 8.47
C PHE A 77 -37.31 -0.12 9.23
N SER A 78 -36.64 -1.09 8.59
CA SER A 78 -36.14 -2.28 9.29
C SER A 78 -34.95 -1.97 10.21
N ASN A 79 -34.94 -2.50 11.44
CA ASN A 79 -33.80 -2.41 12.37
C ASN A 79 -32.79 -3.57 12.20
N LEU A 80 -33.09 -4.56 11.35
CA LEU A 80 -32.30 -5.78 11.21
C LEU A 80 -31.01 -5.55 10.40
N ILE A 81 -29.88 -6.04 10.91
CA ILE A 81 -28.55 -5.87 10.29
C ILE A 81 -28.52 -6.42 8.85
N HIS A 82 -29.20 -7.56 8.60
CA HIS A 82 -29.29 -8.18 7.28
C HIS A 82 -30.21 -7.44 6.29
N TYR A 83 -31.02 -6.48 6.76
CA TYR A 83 -31.92 -5.65 5.93
C TYR A 83 -31.67 -4.17 6.20
N PRO A 84 -30.57 -3.59 5.66
CA PRO A 84 -30.19 -2.21 5.93
C PRO A 84 -31.19 -1.19 5.36
N ARG A 85 -31.45 -0.13 6.13
CA ARG A 85 -32.36 0.98 5.78
C ARG A 85 -31.91 1.83 4.61
N TYR A 86 -30.61 1.89 4.38
CA TYR A 86 -29.98 2.68 3.33
C TYR A 86 -28.81 1.92 2.69
N SER A 87 -28.46 2.30 1.47
CA SER A 87 -27.18 1.96 0.85
C SER A 87 -26.32 3.23 0.78
N LEU A 88 -25.02 3.07 0.94
CA LEU A 88 -24.05 4.15 0.73
C LEU A 88 -23.66 4.19 -0.74
N TYR A 89 -23.80 5.35 -1.38
CA TYR A 89 -23.44 5.56 -2.78
C TYR A 89 -22.44 6.71 -2.90
N TRP A 90 -21.39 6.51 -3.69
CA TRP A 90 -20.50 7.59 -4.11
C TRP A 90 -21.20 8.44 -5.18
N SER A 91 -21.44 9.71 -4.87
CA SER A 91 -21.99 10.69 -5.80
C SER A 91 -20.95 11.03 -6.87
N LYS A 92 -21.27 10.75 -8.14
CA LYS A 92 -20.43 11.12 -9.30
C LYS A 92 -20.45 12.63 -9.60
N ALA A 93 -21.41 13.38 -9.05
CA ALA A 93 -21.47 14.83 -9.22
C ALA A 93 -20.34 15.53 -8.44
N ASP A 94 -19.28 15.92 -9.16
CA ASP A 94 -18.19 16.74 -8.67
C ASP A 94 -18.64 18.22 -8.60
N PRO A 95 -18.37 18.95 -7.50
CA PRO A 95 -18.84 20.33 -7.33
C PRO A 95 -18.06 21.37 -8.14
N VAL A 96 -16.86 21.05 -8.63
CA VAL A 96 -16.01 21.99 -9.37
C VAL A 96 -16.27 21.76 -10.87
N PRO A 97 -16.91 22.70 -11.60
CA PRO A 97 -17.16 22.54 -13.03
C PRO A 97 -15.88 22.24 -13.84
N PRO A 98 -15.97 21.48 -14.94
CA PRO A 98 -14.80 20.93 -15.63
C PRO A 98 -13.89 21.96 -16.31
N PHE A 99 -14.34 23.22 -16.47
CA PHE A 99 -13.52 24.29 -17.03
C PHE A 99 -12.55 24.94 -16.02
N ILE A 100 -12.71 24.68 -14.72
CA ILE A 100 -11.79 25.15 -13.69
C ILE A 100 -10.64 24.17 -13.55
N ARG A 101 -9.43 24.63 -13.90
CA ARG A 101 -8.18 23.88 -13.74
C ARG A 101 -7.96 23.58 -12.26
N ARG A 102 -7.40 22.39 -11.99
CA ARG A 102 -7.10 21.89 -10.64
C ARG A 102 -5.60 21.69 -10.42
N GLU A 103 -4.78 21.99 -11.43
CA GLU A 103 -3.32 22.05 -11.31
C GLU A 103 -2.89 23.28 -10.50
N TRP A 104 -1.74 23.18 -9.83
CA TRP A 104 -1.14 24.32 -9.16
C TRP A 104 -0.45 25.23 -10.19
N LYS A 105 -1.04 26.39 -10.49
CA LYS A 105 -0.35 27.41 -11.28
C LYS A 105 0.85 27.95 -10.48
N GLY A 106 2.05 27.78 -11.03
CA GLY A 106 3.29 28.26 -10.44
C GLY A 106 3.33 29.79 -10.34
N GLN A 107 4.25 30.33 -9.53
CA GLN A 107 4.43 31.80 -9.46
C GLN A 107 4.79 32.39 -10.83
N GLU A 108 5.60 31.69 -11.63
CA GLU A 108 6.00 32.10 -12.99
C GLU A 108 4.82 32.12 -13.98
N GLU A 109 3.93 31.12 -13.93
CA GLU A 109 2.69 31.11 -14.73
C GLU A 109 1.73 32.23 -14.30
N LYS A 110 1.59 32.48 -12.99
CA LYS A 110 0.80 33.61 -12.49
C LYS A 110 1.40 34.95 -12.91
N HIS A 111 2.73 35.06 -12.95
CA HIS A 111 3.42 36.27 -13.39
C HIS A 111 3.26 36.51 -14.90
N THR A 112 3.33 35.46 -15.72
CA THR A 112 3.09 35.57 -17.17
C THR A 112 1.60 35.78 -17.52
N GLU A 113 0.66 35.21 -16.76
CA GLU A 113 -0.77 35.55 -16.88
C GLU A 113 -1.06 37.00 -16.45
N ALA A 114 -0.45 37.49 -15.37
CA ALA A 114 -0.57 38.89 -14.95
C ALA A 114 0.02 39.84 -15.99
N LEU A 115 1.19 39.52 -16.56
CA LEU A 115 1.78 40.28 -17.67
C LEU A 115 0.87 40.26 -18.92
N ARG A 116 0.28 39.11 -19.28
CA ARG A 116 -0.69 39.00 -20.39
C ARG A 116 -1.96 39.82 -20.16
N GLN A 117 -2.42 39.95 -18.90
CA GLN A 117 -3.52 40.86 -18.55
C GLN A 117 -3.09 42.33 -18.68
N LEU A 118 -1.90 42.70 -18.20
CA LEU A 118 -1.37 44.06 -18.32
C LEU A 118 -1.14 44.49 -19.78
N THR A 119 -0.68 43.59 -20.67
CA THR A 119 -0.58 43.87 -22.11
C THR A 119 -1.94 44.06 -22.79
N THR A 120 -3.04 43.62 -22.18
CA THR A 120 -4.41 43.90 -22.69
C THR A 120 -4.82 45.36 -22.39
N THR A 121 -4.08 46.07 -21.53
CA THR A 121 -4.35 47.47 -21.13
C THR A 121 -3.29 48.48 -21.59
N GLY A 122 -2.28 48.08 -22.35
CA GLY A 122 -1.24 49.00 -22.83
C GLY A 122 -0.49 48.50 -24.07
N GLU A 123 -0.55 49.27 -25.15
CA GLU A 123 -0.02 48.91 -26.48
C GLU A 123 1.52 48.93 -26.58
N SER A 124 2.23 49.39 -25.55
CA SER A 124 3.67 49.65 -25.57
C SER A 124 4.57 48.46 -25.19
N PHE A 125 4.01 47.33 -24.72
CA PHE A 125 4.78 46.15 -24.33
C PHE A 125 4.74 45.04 -25.39
N GLN A 126 5.80 44.93 -26.20
CA GLN A 126 5.99 43.79 -27.09
C GLN A 126 6.52 42.58 -26.31
N MET A 127 5.72 41.51 -26.26
CA MET A 127 6.17 40.20 -25.79
C MET A 127 7.28 39.64 -26.71
N THR A 128 8.32 39.05 -26.11
CA THR A 128 9.23 38.17 -26.84
C THR A 128 8.45 37.01 -27.43
N LYS A 129 8.56 36.80 -28.75
CA LYS A 129 7.90 35.68 -29.43
C LYS A 129 8.46 34.36 -28.89
N GLU A 130 7.58 33.51 -28.36
CA GLU A 130 7.90 32.14 -27.99
C GLU A 130 8.39 31.40 -29.24
N ALA A 131 9.71 31.12 -29.31
CA ALA A 131 10.31 30.43 -30.45
C ALA A 131 9.86 28.96 -30.48
N TYR A 132 9.14 28.58 -31.53
CA TYR A 132 8.60 27.23 -31.66
C TYR A 132 9.70 26.27 -32.09
N GLU A 133 10.34 25.60 -31.12
CA GLU A 133 11.42 24.64 -31.39
C GLU A 133 10.97 23.47 -32.28
N ASP A 134 11.85 23.05 -33.20
CA ASP A 134 11.50 22.11 -34.28
C ASP A 134 10.93 20.75 -33.79
N PRO A 135 9.91 20.21 -34.49
CA PRO A 135 9.19 19.00 -34.11
C PRO A 135 9.93 17.69 -34.44
N GLU A 136 11.22 17.59 -34.08
CA GLU A 136 11.99 16.33 -34.19
C GLU A 136 11.52 15.28 -33.16
N VAL A 137 10.47 14.54 -33.50
CA VAL A 137 9.90 13.46 -32.66
C VAL A 137 10.91 12.34 -32.39
N THR A 138 11.85 12.08 -33.32
CA THR A 138 12.88 11.04 -33.23
C THR A 138 14.24 11.55 -32.74
N GLY A 139 14.48 12.87 -32.81
CA GLY A 139 15.77 13.52 -32.58
C GLY A 139 15.89 14.17 -31.20
N ARG A 140 16.43 15.40 -31.15
CA ARG A 140 16.78 16.08 -29.88
C ARG A 140 15.58 16.29 -28.96
N ASN A 141 14.39 16.50 -29.54
CA ASN A 141 13.15 16.79 -28.83
C ASN A 141 12.32 15.53 -28.48
N ARG A 142 12.83 14.32 -28.76
CA ARG A 142 12.16 13.03 -28.46
C ARG A 142 11.64 12.88 -27.03
N TYR A 143 12.28 13.50 -26.04
CA TYR A 143 11.82 13.44 -24.65
C TYR A 143 10.50 14.20 -24.39
N LYS A 144 10.16 15.20 -25.23
CA LYS A 144 8.91 15.98 -25.13
C LYS A 144 7.69 15.20 -25.65
N TYR A 145 7.91 14.25 -26.57
CA TYR A 145 6.84 13.53 -27.29
C TYR A 145 6.56 12.11 -26.76
N PHE A 146 7.29 11.65 -25.75
CA PHE A 146 7.15 10.32 -25.15
C PHE A 146 6.76 10.39 -23.67
N GLU A 147 5.57 10.91 -23.39
CA GLU A 147 4.94 10.69 -22.08
C GLU A 147 4.69 9.19 -21.85
N ARG A 148 5.14 8.68 -20.70
CA ARG A 148 4.68 7.37 -20.21
C ARG A 148 3.36 7.56 -19.48
N PRO A 149 2.32 6.73 -19.75
CA PRO A 149 1.05 6.85 -19.04
C PRO A 149 1.27 6.64 -17.53
N PHE A 150 0.94 7.66 -16.74
CA PHE A 150 1.02 7.61 -15.28
C PHE A 150 -0.01 6.60 -14.74
N LEU A 151 0.47 5.44 -14.25
CA LEU A 151 -0.38 4.48 -13.54
C LEU A 151 -0.57 4.94 -12.09
N PRO A 152 -1.80 5.25 -11.64
CA PRO A 152 -2.04 5.64 -10.26
C PRO A 152 -1.90 4.43 -9.33
N PHE A 153 -1.12 4.60 -8.26
CA PHE A 153 -0.91 3.66 -7.14
C PHE A 153 -0.19 2.33 -7.45
N GLN A 154 1.15 2.38 -7.58
CA GLN A 154 2.00 1.38 -6.92
C GLN A 154 3.36 1.96 -6.52
N GLN A 155 3.75 1.83 -5.25
CA GLN A 155 5.10 2.17 -4.82
C GLN A 155 6.07 1.06 -5.24
N MET A 156 6.87 1.34 -6.26
CA MET A 156 8.09 0.62 -6.59
C MET A 156 9.22 1.65 -6.70
N PRO A 157 10.40 1.44 -6.09
CA PRO A 157 11.52 2.36 -6.25
C PRO A 157 12.04 2.27 -7.68
N PHE A 158 11.99 3.38 -8.42
CA PHE A 158 12.69 3.50 -9.70
C PHE A 158 14.18 3.59 -9.42
N ASN A 159 14.91 2.49 -9.66
CA ASN A 159 16.35 2.55 -9.83
C ASN A 159 16.65 3.36 -11.10
N VAL A 160 16.88 4.65 -10.92
CA VAL A 160 17.47 5.51 -11.94
C VAL A 160 18.87 4.97 -12.22
N VAL A 161 19.05 4.38 -13.40
CA VAL A 161 20.39 4.13 -13.93
C VAL A 161 20.96 5.51 -14.27
N PHE A 162 21.75 6.07 -13.35
CA PHE A 162 22.60 7.19 -13.66
C PHE A 162 23.53 6.76 -14.80
N ALA A 163 23.35 7.36 -15.98
CA ALA A 163 24.34 7.27 -17.03
C ALA A 163 25.65 7.84 -16.46
N ALA A 164 26.76 7.12 -16.63
CA ALA A 164 28.04 7.55 -16.09
C ALA A 164 28.38 8.95 -16.63
N THR A 165 28.45 9.93 -15.73
CA THR A 165 28.93 11.28 -16.05
C THR A 165 30.33 11.16 -16.59
N LYS A 166 30.51 11.45 -17.89
CA LYS A 166 31.85 11.59 -18.46
C LYS A 166 32.54 12.71 -17.68
N THR A 167 33.67 12.38 -17.05
CA THR A 167 34.56 13.38 -16.47
C THR A 167 35.21 14.16 -17.62
N GLU A 168 34.61 15.29 -17.98
CA GLU A 168 35.28 16.27 -18.83
C GLU A 168 36.51 16.79 -18.09
N ALA A 169 37.65 16.80 -18.78
CA ALA A 169 38.90 17.26 -18.19
C ALA A 169 38.83 18.79 -18.01
N TYR A 170 38.88 19.26 -16.77
CA TYR A 170 38.88 20.68 -16.45
C TYR A 170 40.18 21.32 -16.95
N ILE A 171 40.10 22.03 -18.07
CA ILE A 171 41.21 22.81 -18.61
C ILE A 171 41.34 24.08 -17.76
N PHE A 172 42.42 24.19 -17.00
CA PHE A 172 42.76 25.43 -16.31
C PHE A 172 42.98 26.56 -17.33
N PRO A 173 42.38 27.74 -17.16
CA PRO A 173 42.77 28.91 -17.94
C PRO A 173 44.22 29.30 -17.60
N PRO A 174 45.02 29.76 -18.56
CA PRO A 174 46.40 30.15 -18.29
C PRO A 174 46.46 31.35 -17.34
N THR A 175 47.31 31.28 -16.32
CA THR A 175 47.46 32.32 -15.31
C THR A 175 48.01 33.62 -15.90
N PRO A 176 47.37 34.79 -15.66
CA PRO A 176 47.94 36.07 -16.07
C PRO A 176 49.21 36.37 -15.26
N ALA A 177 50.32 36.64 -15.94
CA ALA A 177 51.66 36.73 -15.34
C ALA A 177 51.95 38.03 -14.57
N LYS A 178 50.99 38.53 -13.76
CA LYS A 178 51.15 39.72 -12.91
C LYS A 178 50.42 39.54 -11.58
N TYR A 179 51.19 39.30 -10.52
CA TYR A 179 50.70 39.35 -9.14
C TYR A 179 50.47 40.81 -8.70
N PRO A 180 49.39 41.13 -7.97
CA PRO A 180 49.30 42.37 -7.21
C PRO A 180 50.23 42.32 -5.98
N PRO A 181 50.66 43.46 -5.40
CA PRO A 181 51.46 43.47 -4.18
C PRO A 181 50.66 42.94 -2.98
N VAL A 182 51.26 42.06 -2.19
CA VAL A 182 50.64 41.53 -0.96
C VAL A 182 50.61 42.61 0.13
N PRO A 183 49.45 42.99 0.68
CA PRO A 183 49.36 43.94 1.78
C PRO A 183 49.76 43.27 3.12
N SER A 184 50.79 43.78 3.77
CA SER A 184 51.24 43.31 5.09
C SER A 184 50.26 43.71 6.20
N LYS A 185 49.32 42.81 6.55
CA LYS A 185 48.45 42.96 7.72
C LYS A 185 48.45 41.69 8.57
N TYR A 186 48.61 41.86 9.88
CA TYR A 186 48.58 40.78 10.85
C TYR A 186 47.15 40.37 11.19
N THR A 187 46.89 39.07 11.30
CA THR A 187 45.58 38.56 11.71
C THR A 187 45.36 38.79 13.20
N VAL A 188 44.43 39.68 13.55
CA VAL A 188 43.90 39.81 14.92
C VAL A 188 42.89 38.69 15.15
N GLY A 189 43.05 37.91 16.21
CA GLY A 189 42.15 36.81 16.53
C GLY A 189 40.79 37.30 17.02
N THR A 190 39.75 37.16 16.20
CA THR A 190 38.36 37.32 16.61
C THR A 190 37.80 36.00 17.13
N GLN A 191 37.26 36.01 18.34
CA GLN A 191 36.46 34.90 18.86
C GLN A 191 35.12 34.84 18.10
N THR A 192 34.72 33.67 17.61
CA THR A 192 33.52 33.51 16.78
C THR A 192 32.28 33.14 17.61
N ASP A 193 31.17 33.83 17.39
CA ASP A 193 29.87 33.56 18.04
C ASP A 193 29.13 32.29 17.52
N TYR A 194 29.78 31.50 16.67
CA TYR A 194 29.22 30.27 16.11
C TYR A 194 29.62 29.03 16.91
N ARG A 195 28.74 28.02 16.96
CA ARG A 195 29.12 26.68 17.44
C ARG A 195 30.07 26.05 16.42
N ASP A 196 31.18 25.48 16.90
CA ASP A 196 32.21 24.82 16.08
C ASP A 196 31.66 23.84 15.03
N ALA A 197 30.56 23.15 15.36
CA ALA A 197 29.90 22.19 14.48
C ALA A 197 29.27 22.79 13.19
N GLU A 198 29.11 24.12 13.09
CA GLU A 198 28.55 24.78 11.89
C GLU A 198 29.61 25.41 10.98
N VAL A 199 30.86 25.54 11.44
CA VAL A 199 31.98 26.12 10.68
C VAL A 199 32.89 25.02 10.12
N GLN A 200 32.28 23.95 9.58
CA GLN A 200 33.01 22.86 8.93
C GLN A 200 33.32 23.21 7.46
N THR A 201 34.19 24.19 7.25
CA THR A 201 34.95 24.33 6.00
C THR A 201 35.99 23.21 5.91
N ASP A 202 36.57 22.99 4.73
CA ASP A 202 37.79 22.21 4.62
C ASP A 202 38.89 22.82 5.52
N PRO A 203 39.77 22.00 6.13
CA PRO A 203 40.85 22.50 6.98
C PRO A 203 41.76 23.47 6.20
N TYR A 204 41.97 24.67 6.73
CA TYR A 204 42.74 25.72 6.05
C TYR A 204 44.17 25.25 5.72
N SER A 205 44.44 25.06 4.43
CA SER A 205 45.77 24.78 3.89
C SER A 205 46.52 26.10 3.65
N PRO A 206 47.61 26.40 4.38
CA PRO A 206 48.39 27.61 4.17
C PRO A 206 49.13 27.57 2.83
N GLU A 207 49.37 28.75 2.25
CA GLU A 207 50.25 28.92 1.10
C GLU A 207 51.68 28.50 1.44
N TYR A 208 52.36 27.85 0.49
CA TYR A 208 53.70 27.28 0.68
C TYR A 208 54.65 27.69 -0.45
N VAL A 209 55.94 27.80 -0.13
CA VAL A 209 57.01 28.06 -1.10
C VAL A 209 57.89 26.81 -1.20
N VAL A 210 58.13 26.33 -2.43
CA VAL A 210 58.91 25.11 -2.68
C VAL A 210 60.35 25.49 -3.06
N CYS A 211 61.32 24.96 -2.32
CA CYS A 211 62.74 25.06 -2.69
C CYS A 211 63.01 24.18 -3.93
N GLN A 212 63.71 24.72 -4.92
CA GLN A 212 63.77 24.17 -6.29
C GLN A 212 64.33 22.74 -6.38
N ASP A 213 65.13 22.31 -5.40
CA ASP A 213 65.85 21.04 -5.43
C ASP A 213 65.06 19.83 -4.87
N SER A 214 63.89 20.02 -4.25
CA SER A 214 63.09 18.88 -3.76
C SER A 214 61.58 19.18 -3.63
N ILE A 215 60.75 18.23 -4.07
CA ILE A 215 59.29 18.25 -3.93
C ILE A 215 58.91 17.43 -2.68
N PRO A 216 58.39 18.03 -1.60
CA PRO A 216 58.01 17.29 -0.40
C PRO A 216 56.78 16.41 -0.61
N GLU A 217 56.74 15.25 0.05
CA GLU A 217 55.71 14.20 -0.17
C GLU A 217 54.27 14.71 -0.08
N LEU A 218 54.01 15.64 0.85
CA LEU A 218 52.67 16.17 1.12
C LEU A 218 52.04 16.82 -0.13
N LEU A 219 52.85 17.44 -1.00
CA LEU A 219 52.35 18.03 -2.24
C LEU A 219 51.98 16.98 -3.29
N THR A 220 52.59 15.80 -3.25
CA THR A 220 52.17 14.65 -4.07
C THR A 220 50.84 14.03 -3.60
N LEU A 221 50.37 14.42 -2.41
CA LEU A 221 49.11 13.96 -1.80
C LEU A 221 48.02 15.04 -1.76
N ALA A 222 48.23 16.20 -2.37
CA ALA A 222 47.28 17.33 -2.38
C ALA A 222 45.93 17.02 -3.06
N THR A 223 45.79 15.87 -3.72
CA THR A 223 44.51 15.33 -4.23
C THR A 223 43.63 14.74 -3.12
N LEU A 224 44.23 14.31 -2.01
CA LEU A 224 43.52 13.81 -0.83
C LEU A 224 43.03 14.99 0.01
N THR A 225 41.71 15.15 0.08
CA THR A 225 41.04 16.25 0.78
C THR A 225 39.94 15.70 1.69
N TRP A 226 39.42 16.52 2.62
CA TRP A 226 38.41 16.06 3.57
C TRP A 226 37.14 15.60 2.83
N GLY A 227 36.65 14.39 3.14
CA GLY A 227 35.56 13.74 2.38
C GLY A 227 35.95 13.22 0.98
N ARG A 228 37.21 13.41 0.55
CA ARG A 228 37.81 12.90 -0.70
C ARG A 228 39.12 12.18 -0.39
N GLY A 229 39.03 11.10 0.38
CA GLY A 229 40.17 10.27 0.80
C GLY A 229 40.86 10.73 2.10
N LEU A 230 40.23 11.62 2.86
CA LEU A 230 40.53 11.86 4.28
C LEU A 230 39.21 11.86 5.09
N PRO A 231 39.15 11.22 6.28
CA PRO A 231 40.23 10.46 6.94
C PRO A 231 40.60 9.18 6.17
N ALA A 232 41.90 8.88 6.08
CA ALA A 232 42.43 7.86 5.17
C ALA A 232 41.97 6.44 5.54
N GLY A 233 41.28 5.79 4.62
CA GLY A 233 40.99 4.37 4.62
C GLY A 233 42.13 3.52 4.07
N GLN A 234 41.98 2.19 4.13
CA GLN A 234 43.02 1.24 3.72
C GLN A 234 43.51 1.46 2.28
N ALA A 235 42.59 1.73 1.33
CA ALA A 235 42.95 1.98 -0.07
C ALA A 235 43.78 3.26 -0.26
N GLU A 236 43.55 4.32 0.52
CA GLU A 236 44.36 5.54 0.47
C GLU A 236 45.74 5.31 1.11
N VAL A 237 45.82 4.56 2.22
CA VAL A 237 47.10 4.18 2.85
C VAL A 237 47.94 3.34 1.90
N GLU A 238 47.39 2.28 1.30
CA GLU A 238 48.11 1.47 0.32
C GLU A 238 48.57 2.29 -0.91
N MET A 239 47.80 3.30 -1.32
CA MET A 239 48.16 4.19 -2.43
C MET A 239 49.33 5.10 -2.05
N ILE A 240 49.35 5.65 -0.84
CA ILE A 240 50.47 6.43 -0.29
C ILE A 240 51.72 5.55 -0.15
N GLU A 241 51.58 4.31 0.32
CA GLU A 241 52.68 3.35 0.44
C GLU A 241 53.23 2.97 -0.94
N ARG A 242 52.39 2.65 -1.92
CA ARG A 242 52.81 2.42 -3.32
C ARG A 242 53.50 3.64 -3.94
N ALA A 243 53.05 4.87 -3.63
CA ALA A 243 53.72 6.09 -4.07
C ALA A 243 55.12 6.27 -3.44
N ARG A 244 55.28 5.86 -2.17
CA ARG A 244 56.59 5.81 -1.48
C ARG A 244 57.52 4.75 -2.04
N GLU A 245 57.04 3.53 -2.23
CA GLU A 245 57.79 2.44 -2.87
C GLU A 245 58.27 2.85 -4.27
N LYS A 246 57.40 3.49 -5.06
CA LYS A 246 57.76 4.02 -6.37
C LYS A 246 58.87 5.07 -6.29
N ARG A 247 58.74 6.09 -5.43
CA ARG A 247 59.78 7.12 -5.27
C ARG A 247 61.10 6.55 -4.74
N ALA A 248 61.05 5.59 -3.82
CA ALA A 248 62.24 4.88 -3.33
C ALA A 248 62.92 4.07 -4.45
N TRP A 249 62.14 3.39 -5.30
CA TRP A 249 62.67 2.68 -6.48
C TRP A 249 63.19 3.63 -7.56
N GLU A 250 62.55 4.78 -7.81
CA GLU A 250 63.02 5.80 -8.75
C GLU A 250 64.41 6.33 -8.36
N ALA A 251 64.68 6.47 -7.06
CA ALA A 251 66.02 6.81 -6.53
C ALA A 251 67.07 5.69 -6.74
N THR A 252 66.67 4.44 -7.02
CA THR A 252 67.60 3.34 -7.39
C THR A 252 67.92 3.26 -8.88
N LEU A 253 67.30 4.10 -9.72
CA LEU A 253 67.53 4.07 -11.17
C LEU A 253 68.89 4.67 -11.53
N PRO A 254 69.63 4.09 -12.51
CA PRO A 254 70.83 4.71 -13.06
C PRO A 254 70.59 6.14 -13.56
N SER A 255 71.59 7.00 -13.43
CA SER A 255 71.53 8.39 -13.90
C SER A 255 71.36 8.47 -15.43
N LEU A 256 70.81 9.59 -15.90
CA LEU A 256 70.53 9.80 -17.34
C LEU A 256 71.79 10.04 -18.19
N SER A 257 72.94 10.31 -17.55
CA SER A 257 74.19 10.70 -18.22
C SER A 257 75.04 9.53 -18.71
N ASP A 258 74.74 8.28 -18.32
CA ASP A 258 75.54 7.10 -18.64
C ASP A 258 74.85 6.20 -19.68
N SER A 259 75.31 6.31 -20.92
CA SER A 259 74.81 5.54 -22.08
C SER A 259 74.87 4.02 -21.88
N PHE A 260 75.83 3.50 -21.10
CA PHE A 260 75.95 2.05 -20.88
C PHE A 260 74.86 1.50 -19.94
N GLN A 261 74.30 2.34 -19.06
CA GLN A 261 73.25 1.96 -18.12
C GLN A 261 71.83 2.28 -18.59
N PHE A 262 71.67 2.95 -19.73
CA PHE A 262 70.38 3.27 -20.33
C PHE A 262 69.47 2.04 -20.53
N GLU A 263 70.02 0.95 -21.06
CA GLU A 263 69.25 -0.30 -21.22
C GLU A 263 68.80 -0.90 -19.88
N LYS A 264 69.66 -0.86 -18.86
CA LYS A 264 69.32 -1.34 -17.51
C LYS A 264 68.18 -0.50 -16.93
N ARG A 265 68.26 0.83 -17.05
CA ARG A 265 67.17 1.76 -16.66
C ARG A 265 65.88 1.45 -17.41
N ARG A 266 65.91 1.29 -18.73
CA ARG A 266 64.73 0.95 -19.55
C ARG A 266 64.10 -0.39 -19.16
N ARG A 267 64.92 -1.42 -18.93
CA ARG A 267 64.44 -2.73 -18.45
C ARG A 267 63.80 -2.64 -17.07
N MET A 268 64.37 -1.85 -16.16
CA MET A 268 63.76 -1.59 -14.83
C MET A 268 62.42 -0.86 -14.95
N MET A 269 62.32 0.22 -15.76
CA MET A 269 61.07 0.96 -15.96
C MET A 269 59.97 0.08 -16.54
N ASN A 270 60.26 -0.65 -17.63
CA ASN A 270 59.31 -1.60 -18.24
C ASN A 270 58.83 -2.70 -17.26
N VAL A 271 59.64 -3.08 -16.26
CA VAL A 271 59.25 -4.06 -15.22
C VAL A 271 58.38 -3.42 -14.15
N MET A 272 58.65 -2.18 -13.74
CA MET A 272 57.80 -1.48 -12.77
C MET A 272 56.44 -1.10 -13.37
N GLU A 273 56.41 -0.60 -14.60
CA GLU A 273 55.16 -0.34 -15.35
C GLU A 273 54.27 -1.57 -15.38
N ARG A 274 54.81 -2.75 -15.70
CA ARG A 274 54.04 -4.01 -15.70
C ARG A 274 53.50 -4.39 -14.32
N LYS A 275 54.17 -4.04 -13.23
CA LYS A 275 53.65 -4.22 -11.87
C LYS A 275 52.49 -3.27 -11.58
N GLU A 276 52.58 -2.00 -11.98
CA GLU A 276 51.47 -1.06 -11.88
C GLU A 276 50.26 -1.50 -12.71
N TRP A 277 50.48 -1.97 -13.95
CA TRP A 277 49.42 -2.51 -14.80
C TRP A 277 48.78 -3.76 -14.19
N ALA A 278 49.57 -4.71 -13.68
CA ALA A 278 49.05 -5.90 -13.01
C ALA A 278 48.26 -5.57 -11.73
N PHE A 279 48.67 -4.55 -10.97
CA PHE A 279 47.90 -4.09 -9.82
C PHE A 279 46.55 -3.47 -10.25
N ARG A 280 46.55 -2.60 -11.26
CA ARG A 280 45.31 -2.01 -11.81
C ARG A 280 44.37 -3.09 -12.34
N GLU A 281 44.90 -4.13 -12.99
CA GLU A 281 44.08 -5.25 -13.47
C GLU A 281 43.42 -6.01 -12.31
N GLN A 282 44.13 -6.26 -11.20
CA GLN A 282 43.57 -6.89 -9.99
C GLN A 282 42.51 -6.00 -9.30
N GLU A 283 42.66 -4.68 -9.34
CA GLU A 283 41.66 -3.73 -8.82
C GLU A 283 40.40 -3.73 -9.71
N ILE A 284 40.58 -3.77 -11.02
CA ILE A 284 39.51 -3.92 -12.02
C ILE A 284 38.80 -5.28 -11.86
N GLU A 285 39.54 -6.37 -11.64
CA GLU A 285 39.03 -7.73 -11.42
C GLU A 285 38.13 -7.77 -10.17
N LYS A 286 38.60 -7.29 -9.02
CA LYS A 286 37.79 -7.17 -7.78
C LYS A 286 36.51 -6.36 -8.00
N LEU A 287 36.58 -5.25 -8.75
CA LEU A 287 35.41 -4.44 -9.08
C LEU A 287 34.44 -5.17 -10.04
N GLN A 288 34.94 -6.03 -10.92
CA GLN A 288 34.11 -6.91 -11.77
C GLN A 288 33.48 -8.03 -10.94
N GLU A 289 34.20 -8.66 -10.02
CA GLU A 289 33.68 -9.69 -9.11
C GLU A 289 32.51 -9.15 -8.28
N ILE A 290 32.68 -8.01 -7.61
CA ILE A 290 31.62 -7.37 -6.80
C ILE A 290 30.38 -7.06 -7.66
N ARG A 291 30.57 -6.53 -8.89
CA ARG A 291 29.47 -6.29 -9.83
C ARG A 291 28.77 -7.58 -10.26
N LEU A 292 29.53 -8.66 -10.44
CA LEU A 292 29.04 -9.98 -10.85
C LEU A 292 28.29 -10.68 -9.70
N GLU A 293 28.69 -10.50 -8.45
CA GLU A 293 27.94 -10.93 -7.26
C GLU A 293 26.61 -10.19 -7.12
N ILE A 294 26.60 -8.87 -7.25
CA ILE A 294 25.37 -8.07 -7.28
C ILE A 294 24.45 -8.53 -8.42
N LEU A 295 25.00 -8.86 -9.60
CA LEU A 295 24.24 -9.38 -10.73
C LEU A 295 23.69 -10.79 -10.47
N LYS A 296 24.46 -11.69 -9.83
CA LYS A 296 23.97 -13.00 -9.35
C LYS A 296 22.80 -12.84 -8.37
N GLU A 297 22.88 -11.90 -7.41
CA GLU A 297 21.77 -11.61 -6.51
C GLU A 297 20.53 -11.09 -7.24
N LEU A 298 20.70 -10.18 -8.21
CA LEU A 298 19.58 -9.63 -8.99
C LEU A 298 18.92 -10.70 -9.88
N LEU A 299 19.69 -11.62 -10.46
CA LEU A 299 19.15 -12.79 -11.16
C LEU A 299 18.38 -13.70 -10.20
N ARG A 300 18.95 -14.05 -9.03
CA ARG A 300 18.24 -14.83 -8.02
C ARG A 300 16.93 -14.18 -7.59
N LYS A 301 16.94 -12.89 -7.27
CA LYS A 301 15.73 -12.13 -6.91
C LYS A 301 14.70 -12.11 -8.05
N ARG A 302 15.14 -12.03 -9.31
CA ARG A 302 14.26 -12.15 -10.49
C ARG A 302 13.62 -13.54 -10.58
N ASP A 303 14.39 -14.60 -10.40
CA ASP A 303 13.92 -15.98 -10.53
C ASP A 303 13.02 -16.38 -9.34
N GLU A 304 13.33 -15.91 -8.13
CA GLU A 304 12.49 -16.01 -6.94
C GLU A 304 11.13 -15.32 -7.16
N ASN A 305 11.12 -14.10 -7.70
CA ASN A 305 9.88 -13.40 -8.09
C ASN A 305 9.09 -14.14 -9.20
N GLN A 306 9.77 -14.68 -10.21
CA GLN A 306 9.11 -15.45 -11.28
C GLN A 306 8.51 -16.75 -10.73
N ASN A 307 9.21 -17.42 -9.81
CA ASN A 307 8.72 -18.62 -9.12
C ASN A 307 7.51 -18.31 -8.23
N GLU A 308 7.48 -17.18 -7.52
CA GLU A 308 6.30 -16.72 -6.81
C GLU A 308 5.07 -16.54 -7.73
N VAL A 309 5.25 -15.90 -8.89
CA VAL A 309 4.18 -15.72 -9.88
C VAL A 309 3.71 -17.06 -10.44
N ASN A 310 4.64 -17.96 -10.78
CA ASN A 310 4.32 -19.32 -11.23
C ASN A 310 3.53 -20.10 -10.17
N MET A 311 3.94 -20.03 -8.89
CA MET A 311 3.23 -20.67 -7.78
C MET A 311 1.84 -20.09 -7.54
N LYS A 312 1.67 -18.75 -7.67
CA LYS A 312 0.35 -18.10 -7.59
C LYS A 312 -0.59 -18.61 -8.70
N HIS A 313 -0.09 -18.77 -9.93
CA HIS A 313 -0.87 -19.37 -11.03
C HIS A 313 -1.19 -20.85 -10.82
N LEU A 314 -0.23 -21.65 -10.32
CA LEU A 314 -0.46 -23.06 -9.99
C LEU A 314 -1.50 -23.23 -8.88
N ASN A 315 -1.41 -22.44 -7.81
CA ASN A 315 -2.35 -22.47 -6.68
C ASN A 315 -3.77 -22.04 -7.11
N ALA A 316 -3.90 -21.00 -7.95
CA ALA A 316 -5.19 -20.59 -8.50
C ALA A 316 -5.84 -21.70 -9.35
N ARG A 317 -5.04 -22.35 -10.23
CA ARG A 317 -5.51 -23.50 -11.05
C ARG A 317 -5.85 -24.71 -10.18
N TRP A 318 -5.11 -24.94 -9.10
CA TRP A 318 -5.37 -26.01 -8.14
C TRP A 318 -6.68 -25.78 -7.38
N SER A 319 -6.95 -24.56 -6.90
CA SER A 319 -8.22 -24.18 -6.26
C SER A 319 -9.41 -24.48 -7.19
N GLN A 320 -9.37 -23.99 -8.43
CA GLN A 320 -10.43 -24.24 -9.42
C GLN A 320 -10.67 -25.74 -9.69
N LEU A 321 -9.61 -26.55 -9.73
CA LEU A 321 -9.72 -28.00 -9.91
C LEU A 321 -10.26 -28.70 -8.65
N GLN A 322 -9.89 -28.22 -7.46
CA GLN A 322 -10.38 -28.73 -6.18
C GLN A 322 -11.86 -28.37 -5.95
N GLU A 323 -12.28 -27.13 -6.22
CA GLU A 323 -13.68 -26.68 -6.23
C GLU A 323 -14.51 -27.52 -7.23
N ALA A 324 -14.01 -27.74 -8.45
CA ALA A 324 -14.68 -28.57 -9.45
C ALA A 324 -14.76 -30.06 -9.05
N LYS A 325 -13.82 -30.56 -8.24
CA LYS A 325 -13.82 -31.90 -7.64
C LYS A 325 -14.80 -31.98 -6.47
N GLU A 326 -14.84 -31.00 -5.58
CA GLU A 326 -15.78 -30.91 -4.48
C GLU A 326 -17.23 -30.78 -4.97
N ALA A 327 -17.49 -29.97 -6.01
CA ALA A 327 -18.79 -29.90 -6.65
C ALA A 327 -19.24 -31.25 -7.26
N LYS A 328 -18.30 -32.07 -7.75
CA LYS A 328 -18.60 -33.45 -8.20
C LYS A 328 -18.86 -34.38 -7.01
N LEU A 329 -18.07 -34.28 -5.93
CA LEU A 329 -18.27 -35.06 -4.71
C LEU A 329 -19.62 -34.74 -4.03
N ALA A 330 -20.02 -33.48 -3.95
CA ALA A 330 -21.33 -33.07 -3.43
C ALA A 330 -22.49 -33.64 -4.25
N ARG A 331 -22.37 -33.69 -5.59
CA ARG A 331 -23.34 -34.37 -6.47
C ARG A 331 -23.41 -35.87 -6.18
N ILE A 332 -22.26 -36.53 -6.00
CA ILE A 332 -22.16 -37.96 -5.65
C ILE A 332 -22.75 -38.24 -4.26
N GLN A 333 -22.50 -37.38 -3.27
CA GLN A 333 -23.10 -37.48 -1.94
C GLN A 333 -24.63 -37.32 -2.01
N HIS A 334 -25.14 -36.36 -2.78
CA HIS A 334 -26.57 -36.17 -2.97
C HIS A 334 -27.24 -37.37 -3.66
N THR A 335 -26.62 -37.94 -4.71
CA THR A 335 -27.15 -39.17 -5.35
C THR A 335 -27.06 -40.38 -4.43
N HIS A 336 -25.98 -40.52 -3.64
CA HIS A 336 -25.81 -41.57 -2.64
C HIS A 336 -26.87 -41.50 -1.54
N VAL A 337 -27.09 -40.33 -0.91
CA VAL A 337 -28.14 -40.13 0.10
C VAL A 337 -29.54 -40.35 -0.52
N SER A 338 -29.77 -39.89 -1.75
CA SER A 338 -31.01 -40.15 -2.49
C SER A 338 -31.22 -41.64 -2.77
N ALA A 339 -30.16 -42.38 -3.10
CA ALA A 339 -30.19 -43.82 -3.31
C ALA A 339 -30.47 -44.57 -2.00
N ILE A 340 -29.79 -44.23 -0.91
CA ILE A 340 -30.06 -44.78 0.43
C ILE A 340 -31.51 -44.52 0.83
N ARG A 341 -32.03 -43.30 0.68
CA ARG A 341 -33.43 -42.98 1.00
C ARG A 341 -34.42 -43.82 0.17
N LYS A 342 -34.14 -44.04 -1.12
CA LYS A 342 -34.93 -44.92 -2.00
C LYS A 342 -34.82 -46.40 -1.59
N LEU A 343 -33.64 -46.87 -1.20
CA LEU A 343 -33.40 -48.25 -0.74
C LEU A 343 -34.07 -48.51 0.62
N VAL A 344 -34.02 -47.57 1.57
CA VAL A 344 -34.74 -47.64 2.85
C VAL A 344 -36.26 -47.65 2.62
N GLY A 345 -36.75 -46.88 1.65
CA GLY A 345 -38.14 -46.97 1.19
C GLY A 345 -38.50 -48.36 0.67
N LYS A 346 -37.72 -48.90 -0.27
CA LYS A 346 -37.92 -50.27 -0.80
C LYS A 346 -37.79 -51.35 0.28
N ARG A 347 -36.90 -51.18 1.27
CA ARG A 347 -36.71 -52.12 2.39
C ARG A 347 -37.94 -52.23 3.31
N LYS A 348 -38.81 -51.22 3.35
CA LYS A 348 -40.09 -51.31 4.08
C LYS A 348 -41.10 -52.21 3.36
N ASN A 349 -41.08 -52.25 2.02
CA ASN A 349 -42.05 -52.96 1.18
C ASN A 349 -41.35 -54.00 0.27
N ILE A 350 -40.47 -54.83 0.84
CA ILE A 350 -39.65 -55.82 0.10
C ILE A 350 -40.52 -56.76 -0.75
N GLU A 351 -41.66 -57.18 -0.22
CA GLU A 351 -42.57 -58.12 -0.88
C GLU A 351 -43.40 -57.50 -2.03
N GLY A 352 -43.29 -56.18 -2.27
CA GLY A 352 -44.04 -55.46 -3.33
C GLY A 352 -45.57 -55.37 -3.11
N LYS A 353 -46.10 -55.99 -2.05
CA LYS A 353 -47.54 -56.01 -1.73
C LYS A 353 -48.06 -54.60 -1.48
N LEU A 354 -49.23 -54.30 -2.04
CA LEU A 354 -49.97 -53.06 -1.76
C LEU A 354 -50.59 -53.15 -0.36
N GLU A 355 -50.08 -52.35 0.57
CA GLU A 355 -50.66 -52.25 1.91
C GLU A 355 -52.07 -51.64 1.85
N ARG A 356 -53.05 -52.30 2.50
CA ARG A 356 -54.40 -51.73 2.63
C ARG A 356 -54.35 -50.54 3.58
N ARG A 357 -54.94 -49.42 3.15
CA ARG A 357 -55.02 -48.16 3.91
C ARG A 357 -55.54 -48.38 5.34
N ASN A 358 -54.73 -48.03 6.34
CA ASN A 358 -55.04 -48.18 7.75
C ASN A 358 -55.67 -46.90 8.32
N ILE A 359 -56.99 -46.75 8.15
CA ILE A 359 -57.75 -45.52 8.49
C ILE A 359 -57.40 -45.00 9.89
N ILE A 360 -57.41 -45.86 10.93
CA ILE A 360 -57.10 -45.46 12.30
C ILE A 360 -55.72 -44.82 12.41
N ARG A 361 -54.70 -45.39 11.74
CA ARG A 361 -53.33 -44.88 11.75
C ARG A 361 -53.22 -43.54 11.04
N ASP A 362 -53.93 -43.36 9.93
CA ASP A 362 -53.95 -42.08 9.21
C ASP A 362 -54.56 -40.96 10.06
N TYR A 363 -55.65 -41.23 10.79
CA TYR A 363 -56.28 -40.21 11.65
C TYR A 363 -55.50 -39.94 12.95
N CYS A 364 -54.66 -40.87 13.41
CA CYS A 364 -53.72 -40.65 14.52
C CYS A 364 -52.45 -39.88 14.13
N ASP A 365 -52.12 -39.76 12.84
CA ASP A 365 -50.92 -39.08 12.34
C ASP A 365 -51.31 -37.79 11.60
N TYR A 366 -51.05 -36.63 12.23
CA TYR A 366 -51.32 -35.32 11.64
C TYR A 366 -50.48 -35.02 10.37
N ALA A 367 -49.41 -35.77 10.11
CA ALA A 367 -48.65 -35.70 8.86
C ALA A 367 -49.21 -36.62 7.75
N SER A 368 -50.35 -37.29 7.98
CA SER A 368 -50.98 -38.17 7.00
C SER A 368 -51.72 -37.42 5.89
N GLN A 369 -52.09 -38.16 4.84
CA GLN A 369 -52.85 -37.65 3.69
C GLN A 369 -54.29 -37.24 4.03
N VAL A 370 -54.77 -37.45 5.26
CA VAL A 370 -56.08 -36.95 5.73
C VAL A 370 -56.01 -35.43 5.96
N TYR A 371 -55.01 -34.99 6.73
CA TYR A 371 -54.85 -33.60 7.14
C TYR A 371 -53.90 -32.83 6.20
N GLY A 372 -52.93 -33.51 5.58
CA GLY A 372 -51.98 -32.96 4.61
C GLY A 372 -52.05 -33.68 3.24
N PRO A 373 -53.11 -33.50 2.44
CA PRO A 373 -53.20 -34.10 1.11
C PRO A 373 -52.10 -33.58 0.18
N LEU A 374 -51.28 -34.51 -0.35
CA LEU A 374 -50.21 -34.21 -1.31
C LEU A 374 -50.82 -33.82 -2.66
N SER A 375 -50.49 -32.63 -3.19
CA SER A 375 -51.14 -32.06 -4.38
C SER A 375 -51.13 -32.96 -5.63
N ARG A 376 -50.13 -33.83 -5.77
CA ARG A 376 -50.06 -34.84 -6.85
C ARG A 376 -51.19 -35.88 -6.83
N LEU A 377 -52.00 -35.93 -5.77
CA LEU A 377 -53.15 -36.82 -5.63
C LEU A 377 -54.46 -36.15 -6.10
N GLY A 378 -54.46 -34.84 -6.36
CA GLY A 378 -55.61 -34.07 -6.88
C GLY A 378 -56.84 -33.99 -5.96
N ARG A 379 -56.86 -34.66 -4.81
CA ARG A 379 -58.02 -34.77 -3.93
C ARG A 379 -57.85 -33.93 -2.66
N PHE A 380 -58.52 -32.78 -2.64
CA PHE A 380 -58.63 -31.90 -1.48
C PHE A 380 -60.08 -31.93 -0.96
N PRO A 381 -60.35 -32.40 0.28
CA PRO A 381 -61.72 -32.52 0.77
C PRO A 381 -62.42 -31.17 0.97
N ASP A 382 -61.66 -30.14 1.38
CA ASP A 382 -62.22 -28.82 1.71
C ASP A 382 -62.54 -27.95 0.48
N ASN A 383 -62.17 -28.39 -0.73
CA ASN A 383 -62.28 -27.62 -1.97
C ASN A 383 -63.74 -27.40 -2.45
N ASN A 384 -64.69 -28.09 -1.82
CA ASN A 384 -66.14 -27.96 -2.02
C ASN A 384 -66.85 -27.55 -0.72
N SER A 385 -66.12 -27.05 0.29
CA SER A 385 -66.71 -26.70 1.59
C SER A 385 -67.79 -25.61 1.52
N GLU A 386 -67.69 -24.70 0.54
CA GLU A 386 -68.70 -23.66 0.29
C GLU A 386 -70.05 -24.23 -0.20
N ASP A 387 -70.05 -25.35 -0.94
CA ASP A 387 -71.28 -26.00 -1.44
C ASP A 387 -72.19 -26.50 -0.29
N PHE A 388 -71.60 -26.76 0.89
CA PHE A 388 -72.32 -27.26 2.07
C PHE A 388 -72.77 -26.13 3.03
N VAL A 389 -72.61 -24.86 2.67
CA VAL A 389 -73.06 -23.72 3.49
C VAL A 389 -74.56 -23.49 3.30
N VAL A 390 -75.37 -24.29 4.01
CA VAL A 390 -76.84 -24.33 3.90
C VAL A 390 -77.49 -23.03 4.40
N LYS A 391 -77.68 -22.06 3.51
CA LYS A 391 -78.47 -20.83 3.72
C LYS A 391 -79.95 -21.09 3.47
N ASN A 392 -80.63 -21.76 4.41
CA ASN A 392 -82.02 -22.19 4.24
C ASN A 392 -83.04 -21.16 4.79
N HIS A 393 -83.95 -20.69 3.93
CA HIS A 393 -85.07 -19.83 4.33
C HIS A 393 -85.93 -20.45 5.44
N TYR A 394 -86.17 -21.77 5.38
CA TYR A 394 -86.99 -22.50 6.37
C TYR A 394 -86.42 -22.53 7.79
N LEU A 395 -85.17 -22.09 8.00
CA LEU A 395 -84.53 -22.03 9.32
C LEU A 395 -84.29 -20.59 9.81
N ASN A 396 -84.28 -19.62 8.89
CA ASN A 396 -83.95 -18.22 9.18
C ASN A 396 -85.18 -17.32 9.34
N THR A 397 -86.38 -17.82 9.02
CA THR A 397 -87.62 -17.03 9.00
C THR A 397 -88.75 -17.83 9.64
N TYR A 398 -89.55 -17.20 10.52
CA TYR A 398 -90.64 -17.86 11.24
C TYR A 398 -91.69 -18.46 10.28
N GLU A 399 -92.07 -17.71 9.24
CA GLU A 399 -92.96 -18.18 8.17
C GLU A 399 -92.42 -19.45 7.49
N GLY A 400 -91.10 -19.51 7.28
CA GLY A 400 -90.42 -20.68 6.74
C GLY A 400 -90.42 -21.90 7.67
N LEU A 401 -90.43 -21.70 8.99
CA LEU A 401 -90.59 -22.80 9.96
C LEU A 401 -92.03 -23.35 9.95
N VAL A 402 -93.04 -22.50 9.78
CA VAL A 402 -94.45 -22.91 9.65
C VAL A 402 -94.71 -23.61 8.31
N GLU A 403 -94.11 -23.15 7.21
CA GLU A 403 -94.08 -23.89 5.94
C GLU A 403 -93.38 -25.25 6.06
N LEU A 404 -92.33 -25.35 6.88
CA LEU A 404 -91.62 -26.61 7.10
C LEU A 404 -92.46 -27.59 7.94
N GLU A 405 -93.07 -27.12 9.02
CA GLU A 405 -93.98 -27.91 9.87
C GLU A 405 -95.15 -28.46 9.06
N SER A 406 -95.84 -27.60 8.31
CA SER A 406 -96.99 -28.00 7.48
C SER A 406 -96.65 -28.94 6.32
N ARG A 407 -95.38 -29.04 5.90
CA ARG A 407 -94.90 -30.01 4.91
C ARG A 407 -94.37 -31.32 5.51
N LEU A 408 -94.20 -31.41 6.83
CA LEU A 408 -93.78 -32.65 7.49
C LEU A 408 -95.02 -33.54 7.76
N PRO A 409 -95.04 -34.82 7.34
CA PRO A 409 -96.22 -35.66 7.54
C PRO A 409 -96.44 -36.00 9.03
N ASP A 410 -97.71 -36.16 9.43
CA ASP A 410 -98.18 -36.34 10.82
C ASP A 410 -97.45 -37.42 11.65
N PHE A 411 -96.83 -38.41 11.01
CA PHE A 411 -96.04 -39.44 11.71
C PHE A 411 -94.72 -38.92 12.31
N VAL A 412 -94.27 -37.73 11.91
CA VAL A 412 -93.09 -37.06 12.45
C VAL A 412 -93.42 -36.37 13.78
N THR A 413 -94.64 -35.84 13.92
CA THR A 413 -95.14 -35.16 15.12
C THR A 413 -95.91 -36.08 16.07
N GLN A 414 -96.45 -37.22 15.59
CA GLN A 414 -97.22 -38.17 16.40
C GLN A 414 -96.63 -39.61 16.40
N PRO A 415 -96.41 -40.23 17.58
CA PRO A 415 -95.77 -41.54 17.68
C PRO A 415 -96.69 -42.71 17.27
N ARG A 416 -96.17 -43.66 16.48
CA ARG A 416 -96.95 -44.79 15.94
C ARG A 416 -96.32 -46.15 16.24
N ILE A 417 -96.91 -46.88 17.19
CA ILE A 417 -96.48 -48.23 17.59
C ILE A 417 -96.85 -49.26 16.51
N ARG A 418 -95.97 -50.22 16.22
CA ARG A 418 -96.22 -51.38 15.35
C ARG A 418 -95.59 -52.66 15.93
N PRO A 419 -96.33 -53.78 16.06
CA PRO A 419 -95.75 -55.05 16.53
C PRO A 419 -94.89 -55.74 15.44
N PRO A 420 -93.85 -56.51 15.82
CA PRO A 420 -92.97 -57.18 14.87
C PRO A 420 -93.60 -58.42 14.22
N LYS A 421 -93.29 -58.67 12.94
CA LYS A 421 -93.74 -59.85 12.20
C LYS A 421 -92.85 -61.09 12.46
N PRO A 422 -93.37 -62.32 12.37
CA PRO A 422 -92.61 -63.54 12.63
C PRO A 422 -91.48 -63.78 11.61
N LYS A 423 -90.41 -64.44 12.06
CA LYS A 423 -89.19 -64.69 11.27
C LYS A 423 -89.36 -65.92 10.38
N VAL A 424 -89.33 -65.74 9.06
CA VAL A 424 -89.33 -66.85 8.07
C VAL A 424 -88.20 -67.84 8.36
N THR A 425 -88.51 -69.13 8.44
CA THR A 425 -87.59 -70.20 8.89
C THR A 425 -86.59 -70.67 7.83
N THR A 426 -86.97 -70.62 6.54
CA THR A 426 -86.09 -70.95 5.41
C THR A 426 -85.25 -69.77 4.92
N THR A 427 -84.11 -70.08 4.29
CA THR A 427 -83.24 -69.12 3.61
C THR A 427 -83.59 -69.08 2.11
N LYS A 428 -83.28 -67.98 1.40
CA LYS A 428 -83.62 -67.82 -0.04
C LYS A 428 -83.07 -68.92 -0.97
N ALA A 429 -82.05 -69.67 -0.53
CA ALA A 429 -81.46 -70.80 -1.24
C ALA A 429 -81.92 -72.17 -0.69
N GLY A 430 -83.15 -72.29 -0.17
CA GLY A 430 -83.75 -73.53 0.34
C GLY A 430 -83.27 -73.98 1.73
N PHE A 431 -81.99 -73.77 2.05
CA PHE A 431 -81.39 -74.24 3.32
C PHE A 431 -82.11 -73.71 4.58
N LEU A 432 -82.29 -74.60 5.55
CA LEU A 432 -82.75 -74.26 6.91
C LEU A 432 -81.79 -73.27 7.57
N LYS A 433 -82.36 -72.23 8.19
CA LYS A 433 -81.62 -71.27 9.03
C LYS A 433 -81.09 -71.96 10.29
N ARG A 434 -80.04 -71.38 10.89
CA ARG A 434 -79.26 -71.99 11.99
C ARG A 434 -80.10 -72.53 13.15
N ALA A 435 -81.20 -71.88 13.53
CA ALA A 435 -82.14 -72.39 14.54
C ALA A 435 -82.82 -73.69 14.08
N ALA A 436 -83.62 -73.64 13.00
CA ALA A 436 -84.27 -74.82 12.42
C ALA A 436 -83.31 -75.95 12.02
N ARG A 437 -82.02 -75.66 11.86
CA ARG A 437 -80.97 -76.67 11.67
C ARG A 437 -80.48 -77.27 12.98
N MET A 438 -80.24 -76.47 14.03
CA MET A 438 -80.01 -76.96 15.39
C MET A 438 -81.18 -77.83 15.87
N ASP A 439 -82.42 -77.47 15.55
CA ASP A 439 -83.61 -78.25 15.90
C ASP A 439 -83.61 -79.63 15.20
N HIS A 440 -83.07 -79.71 13.98
CA HIS A 440 -82.88 -80.96 13.23
C HIS A 440 -81.70 -81.78 13.76
N GLU A 441 -80.55 -81.13 14.00
CA GLU A 441 -79.36 -81.72 14.61
C GLU A 441 -79.67 -82.29 16.02
N LEU A 442 -80.54 -81.63 16.80
CA LEU A 442 -81.05 -82.14 18.07
C LEU A 442 -81.93 -83.39 17.91
N ALA A 443 -82.76 -83.47 16.85
CA ALA A 443 -83.56 -84.66 16.55
C ALA A 443 -82.69 -85.84 16.07
N GLU A 444 -81.62 -85.57 15.31
CA GLU A 444 -80.60 -86.57 14.95
C GLU A 444 -79.80 -87.04 16.17
N VAL A 445 -79.40 -86.12 17.06
CA VAL A 445 -78.74 -86.46 18.33
C VAL A 445 -79.66 -87.29 19.23
N HIS A 446 -80.96 -86.98 19.29
CA HIS A 446 -81.92 -87.78 20.04
C HIS A 446 -82.03 -89.23 19.50
N LYS A 447 -82.06 -89.42 18.18
CA LYS A 447 -81.96 -90.75 17.56
C LYS A 447 -80.63 -91.44 17.91
N ALA A 448 -79.51 -90.75 17.72
CA ALA A 448 -78.19 -91.30 17.99
C ALA A 448 -77.95 -91.64 19.47
N ILE A 449 -78.67 -91.02 20.41
CA ILE A 449 -78.69 -91.38 21.84
C ILE A 449 -79.49 -92.66 22.07
N LEU A 450 -80.65 -92.83 21.40
CA LEU A 450 -81.42 -94.08 21.44
C LEU A 450 -80.62 -95.25 20.85
N ASP A 451 -79.94 -95.05 19.72
CA ASP A 451 -79.10 -96.08 19.08
C ASP A 451 -77.88 -96.45 19.96
N LYS A 452 -77.22 -95.46 20.56
CA LYS A 452 -76.08 -95.68 21.49
C LYS A 452 -76.48 -96.35 22.80
N LYS A 453 -77.77 -96.39 23.15
CA LYS A 453 -78.25 -97.10 24.36
C LYS A 453 -78.17 -98.63 24.20
N ASN A 454 -78.01 -99.15 22.98
CA ASN A 454 -78.29 -100.55 22.65
C ASN A 454 -77.09 -101.40 22.20
N ARG A 455 -75.84 -100.90 22.13
CA ARG A 455 -74.65 -101.72 21.78
C ARG A 455 -73.35 -101.35 22.54
N VAL A 456 -72.51 -102.37 22.76
CA VAL A 456 -71.25 -102.33 23.54
C VAL A 456 -70.04 -102.00 22.65
N LEU A 457 -68.93 -101.58 23.27
CA LEU A 457 -67.73 -100.97 22.65
C LEU A 457 -66.60 -101.98 22.32
N GLU A 458 -65.80 -101.65 21.29
CA GLU A 458 -64.46 -102.19 20.99
C GLU A 458 -63.56 -101.04 20.43
N PRO A 459 -62.21 -101.08 20.56
CA PRO A 459 -61.35 -99.89 20.41
C PRO A 459 -60.54 -99.79 19.08
N LYS A 460 -59.73 -98.73 18.94
CA LYS A 460 -59.01 -98.32 17.72
C LYS A 460 -57.58 -98.89 17.60
N LYS A 461 -57.08 -99.04 16.37
CA LYS A 461 -55.67 -99.38 16.03
C LYS A 461 -54.78 -98.14 15.85
N VAL A 462 -53.45 -98.36 15.87
CA VAL A 462 -52.39 -97.33 15.93
C VAL A 462 -51.60 -97.23 14.61
N LEU A 463 -50.94 -96.08 14.38
CA LEU A 463 -50.17 -95.70 13.18
C LEU A 463 -48.73 -96.27 13.16
N ARG A 464 -48.01 -96.15 12.03
CA ARG A 464 -46.74 -96.87 11.75
C ARG A 464 -45.68 -96.02 11.02
N PHE A 465 -44.40 -96.37 11.25
CA PHE A 465 -43.18 -96.13 10.46
C PHE A 465 -42.14 -95.07 10.92
N LEU A 466 -40.88 -95.48 10.72
CA LEU A 466 -39.62 -94.71 10.72
C LEU A 466 -38.75 -95.29 9.58
N GLN A 467 -37.84 -94.51 8.99
CA GLN A 467 -36.94 -94.97 7.92
C GLN A 467 -35.49 -94.50 8.15
N ARG A 468 -34.52 -95.36 7.85
CA ARG A 468 -33.07 -95.14 8.07
C ARG A 468 -32.35 -94.94 6.73
N LYS A 469 -31.32 -94.08 6.68
CA LYS A 469 -30.46 -93.85 5.49
C LYS A 469 -29.11 -94.56 5.65
N ALA A 470 -28.43 -94.82 4.52
CA ALA A 470 -27.14 -95.52 4.44
C ALA A 470 -25.96 -94.58 4.12
N LEU A 471 -24.73 -95.10 4.23
CA LEU A 471 -23.46 -94.38 4.03
C LEU A 471 -22.86 -94.60 2.63
N PRO A 472 -22.05 -93.65 2.10
CA PRO A 472 -21.39 -93.76 0.79
C PRO A 472 -20.09 -94.60 0.83
N GLN A 473 -19.60 -94.99 -0.35
CA GLN A 473 -18.43 -95.86 -0.55
C GLN A 473 -17.08 -95.10 -0.57
N PRO A 474 -15.95 -95.78 -0.26
CA PRO A 474 -14.59 -95.20 -0.30
C PRO A 474 -14.04 -95.07 -1.74
N ARG A 475 -12.92 -94.35 -1.88
CA ARG A 475 -12.22 -94.10 -3.16
C ARG A 475 -10.97 -94.97 -3.32
N LEU A 476 -10.51 -95.12 -4.57
CA LEU A 476 -9.27 -95.81 -4.95
C LEU A 476 -8.00 -95.02 -4.52
N PRO A 477 -6.85 -95.69 -4.32
CA PRO A 477 -5.58 -95.04 -4.00
C PRO A 477 -4.94 -94.36 -5.22
N THR A 478 -4.26 -93.23 -4.98
CA THR A 478 -3.40 -92.54 -5.96
C THR A 478 -1.99 -93.14 -6.00
N PRO A 479 -1.29 -93.10 -7.16
CA PRO A 479 0.06 -93.63 -7.30
C PRO A 479 1.11 -92.76 -6.59
N THR A 480 2.19 -93.40 -6.14
CA THR A 480 3.35 -92.77 -5.51
C THR A 480 4.38 -92.33 -6.57
N LEU A 481 5.06 -91.21 -6.34
CA LEU A 481 6.30 -90.84 -7.03
C LEU A 481 7.47 -91.08 -6.08
N GLU A 482 8.58 -91.61 -6.61
CA GLU A 482 9.85 -91.66 -5.89
C GLU A 482 10.59 -90.33 -6.10
N MET A 483 10.95 -89.68 -4.99
CA MET A 483 11.72 -88.43 -4.97
C MET A 483 13.20 -88.72 -4.68
N SER A 484 14.11 -87.79 -5.01
CA SER A 484 15.56 -88.00 -4.98
C SER A 484 16.29 -86.99 -4.11
N SER A 485 17.19 -87.48 -3.24
CA SER A 485 18.06 -86.75 -2.30
C SER A 485 17.32 -85.92 -1.23
N ASN A 486 17.34 -86.42 0.00
CA ASN A 486 16.40 -86.04 1.05
C ASN A 486 16.70 -84.72 1.78
N GLU A 487 17.94 -84.24 1.79
CA GLU A 487 18.38 -83.23 2.78
C GLU A 487 17.75 -81.85 2.59
N GLU A 488 17.58 -81.39 1.34
CA GLU A 488 16.88 -80.13 1.06
C GLU A 488 15.36 -80.28 1.23
N GLU A 489 14.78 -81.42 0.83
CA GLU A 489 13.36 -81.73 1.03
C GLU A 489 12.98 -81.82 2.51
N ASP A 490 13.84 -82.40 3.37
CA ASP A 490 13.63 -82.46 4.83
C ASP A 490 13.69 -81.06 5.47
N ILE A 491 14.55 -80.16 4.97
CA ILE A 491 14.59 -78.76 5.43
C ILE A 491 13.33 -78.01 4.98
N GLU A 492 12.92 -78.13 3.71
CA GLU A 492 11.68 -77.51 3.24
C GLU A 492 10.46 -78.07 3.98
N MET A 493 10.40 -79.39 4.20
CA MET A 493 9.34 -80.03 4.96
C MET A 493 9.34 -79.59 6.43
N ALA A 494 10.50 -79.44 7.08
CA ALA A 494 10.59 -78.89 8.43
C ALA A 494 10.08 -77.43 8.49
N VAL A 495 10.46 -76.58 7.52
CA VAL A 495 9.94 -75.20 7.40
C VAL A 495 8.43 -75.20 7.14
N ILE A 496 7.93 -76.07 6.28
CA ILE A 496 6.50 -76.25 5.98
C ILE A 496 5.75 -76.75 7.23
N TYR A 497 6.32 -77.66 8.02
CA TYR A 497 5.76 -78.09 9.31
C TYR A 497 5.72 -76.95 10.32
N LEU A 498 6.78 -76.15 10.44
CA LEU A 498 6.85 -74.99 11.34
C LEU A 498 5.82 -73.93 10.92
N GLN A 499 5.68 -73.65 9.62
CA GLN A 499 4.61 -72.79 9.09
C GLN A 499 3.20 -73.36 9.35
N LYS A 500 2.98 -74.66 9.17
CA LYS A 500 1.71 -75.34 9.51
C LYS A 500 1.40 -75.22 11.01
N LEU A 501 2.41 -75.35 11.88
CA LEU A 501 2.29 -75.20 13.33
C LEU A 501 1.94 -73.77 13.73
N LEU A 502 2.64 -72.76 13.19
CA LEU A 502 2.37 -71.35 13.46
C LEU A 502 0.99 -70.92 12.93
N ARG A 503 0.62 -71.31 11.71
CA ARG A 503 -0.73 -71.05 11.16
C ARG A 503 -1.80 -71.75 11.98
N GLY A 504 -1.57 -73.01 12.37
CA GLY A 504 -2.46 -73.78 13.25
C GLY A 504 -2.63 -73.14 14.63
N ARG A 505 -1.54 -72.64 15.22
CA ARG A 505 -1.56 -71.95 16.53
C ARG A 505 -2.22 -70.58 16.45
N ALA A 506 -2.03 -69.83 15.36
CA ALA A 506 -2.76 -68.58 15.11
C ALA A 506 -4.27 -68.84 15.00
N VAL A 507 -4.68 -69.85 14.22
CA VAL A 507 -6.10 -70.25 14.10
C VAL A 507 -6.65 -70.74 15.45
N GLN A 508 -5.88 -71.50 16.24
CA GLN A 508 -6.26 -71.87 17.62
C GLN A 508 -6.47 -70.63 18.49
N ASN A 509 -5.54 -69.67 18.52
CA ASN A 509 -5.66 -68.46 19.32
C ASN A 509 -6.88 -67.62 18.89
N MET A 510 -7.09 -67.42 17.59
CA MET A 510 -8.30 -66.76 17.07
C MET A 510 -9.59 -67.51 17.44
N MET A 511 -9.55 -68.85 17.51
CA MET A 511 -10.68 -69.66 17.98
C MET A 511 -10.87 -69.55 19.50
N PHE A 512 -9.82 -69.45 20.30
CA PHE A 512 -9.90 -69.22 21.75
C PHE A 512 -10.48 -67.84 22.05
N GLU A 513 -9.96 -66.77 21.45
CA GLU A 513 -10.55 -65.43 21.53
C GLU A 513 -12.01 -65.42 21.05
N GLY A 514 -12.29 -66.06 19.91
CA GLY A 514 -13.65 -66.15 19.35
C GLY A 514 -14.62 -66.96 20.22
N LYS A 515 -14.10 -67.91 21.00
CA LYS A 515 -14.85 -68.68 22.01
C LYS A 515 -15.08 -67.85 23.27
N GLU A 516 -14.10 -67.09 23.74
CA GLU A 516 -14.23 -66.21 24.92
C GLU A 516 -15.18 -65.05 24.65
N LYS A 517 -15.00 -64.34 23.54
CA LYS A 517 -15.89 -63.26 23.04
C LYS A 517 -17.33 -63.73 22.76
N ARG A 518 -17.59 -65.04 22.80
CA ARG A 518 -18.91 -65.67 22.59
C ARG A 518 -19.29 -66.65 23.71
N LEU A 519 -18.56 -66.65 24.83
CA LEU A 519 -18.70 -67.68 25.87
C LEU A 519 -20.09 -67.66 26.50
N GLU A 520 -20.59 -66.46 26.78
CA GLU A 520 -21.94 -66.19 27.28
C GLU A 520 -23.01 -66.74 26.32
N LEU A 521 -22.91 -66.43 25.01
CA LEU A 521 -23.81 -66.97 23.98
C LEU A 521 -23.72 -68.49 23.83
N ILE A 522 -22.54 -69.08 23.99
CA ILE A 522 -22.34 -70.53 23.97
C ILE A 522 -23.01 -71.19 25.21
N GLN A 523 -22.98 -70.54 26.37
CA GLN A 523 -23.74 -70.99 27.54
C GLN A 523 -25.25 -70.89 27.28
N GLU A 524 -25.75 -69.77 26.76
CA GLU A 524 -27.17 -69.60 26.42
C GLU A 524 -27.68 -70.67 25.45
N LEU A 525 -26.91 -70.99 24.41
CA LEU A 525 -27.26 -72.05 23.45
C LEU A 525 -27.19 -73.45 24.09
N ARG A 526 -26.29 -73.69 25.05
CA ARG A 526 -26.25 -74.95 25.80
C ARG A 526 -27.44 -75.11 26.76
N THR A 527 -27.94 -74.02 27.36
CA THR A 527 -29.14 -74.08 28.21
C THR A 527 -30.44 -74.42 27.46
N SER A 528 -30.48 -74.37 26.11
CA SER A 528 -31.71 -74.71 25.38
C SER A 528 -31.95 -76.21 25.14
N HIS A 529 -30.98 -77.08 25.44
CA HIS A 529 -31.00 -78.48 24.97
C HIS A 529 -31.14 -79.51 26.11
N ALA A 530 -32.32 -79.61 26.71
CA ALA A 530 -32.65 -80.55 27.79
C ALA A 530 -33.86 -81.46 27.43
N LEU A 531 -33.70 -82.78 27.64
CA LEU A 531 -34.71 -83.79 27.30
C LEU A 531 -35.67 -84.09 28.46
N GLN A 532 -35.17 -84.18 29.69
CA GLN A 532 -35.97 -84.39 30.91
C GLN A 532 -36.54 -83.06 31.44
N GLU A 533 -37.62 -83.13 32.23
CA GLU A 533 -38.38 -81.93 32.63
C GLU A 533 -37.70 -81.13 33.76
N ASP A 534 -37.06 -81.81 34.70
CA ASP A 534 -36.31 -81.19 35.81
C ASP A 534 -35.09 -80.42 35.28
N ASP A 535 -34.34 -81.03 34.35
CA ASP A 535 -33.24 -80.37 33.63
C ASP A 535 -33.71 -79.10 32.93
N ARG A 536 -34.90 -79.12 32.30
CA ARG A 536 -35.46 -77.94 31.65
C ARG A 536 -35.80 -76.82 32.64
N LEU A 537 -36.04 -77.11 33.91
CA LEU A 537 -36.22 -76.07 34.95
C LEU A 537 -34.87 -75.49 35.39
N LEU A 538 -33.89 -76.35 35.68
CA LEU A 538 -32.53 -75.91 36.03
C LEU A 538 -31.90 -75.07 34.91
N LYS A 539 -32.02 -75.50 33.64
CA LYS A 539 -31.50 -74.75 32.50
C LYS A 539 -32.27 -73.44 32.21
N LYS A 540 -33.54 -73.33 32.57
CA LYS A 540 -34.25 -72.03 32.56
C LYS A 540 -33.69 -71.07 33.60
N ALA A 541 -33.35 -71.55 34.81
CA ALA A 541 -32.74 -70.73 35.84
C ALA A 541 -31.32 -70.27 35.44
N GLU A 542 -30.46 -71.17 34.95
CA GLU A 542 -29.14 -70.82 34.40
C GLU A 542 -29.25 -69.72 33.32
N LYS A 543 -30.20 -69.87 32.39
CA LYS A 543 -30.43 -68.89 31.32
C LYS A 543 -30.90 -67.52 31.84
N GLN A 544 -31.66 -67.48 32.92
CA GLN A 544 -32.05 -66.20 33.55
C GLN A 544 -30.84 -65.49 34.18
N VAL A 545 -29.90 -66.26 34.77
CA VAL A 545 -28.65 -65.72 35.32
C VAL A 545 -27.74 -65.19 34.22
N THR A 546 -27.53 -65.91 33.10
CA THR A 546 -26.70 -65.40 31.98
C THR A 546 -27.28 -64.12 31.37
N LEU A 547 -28.60 -64.06 31.18
CA LEU A 547 -29.29 -62.85 30.69
C LEU A 547 -29.23 -61.67 31.68
N ALA A 548 -29.17 -61.94 32.99
CA ALA A 548 -28.97 -60.89 34.01
C ALA A 548 -27.54 -60.34 33.97
N LEU A 549 -26.52 -61.21 33.85
CA LEU A 549 -25.12 -60.82 33.74
C LEU A 549 -24.85 -60.00 32.47
N GLN A 550 -25.37 -60.42 31.30
CA GLN A 550 -25.31 -59.63 30.06
C GLN A 550 -25.89 -58.21 30.24
N ARG A 551 -27.04 -58.08 30.92
CA ARG A 551 -27.65 -56.77 31.19
C ARG A 551 -26.78 -55.89 32.08
N GLN A 552 -26.19 -56.46 33.13
CA GLN A 552 -25.25 -55.74 34.01
C GLN A 552 -23.99 -55.31 33.23
N ARG A 553 -23.42 -56.20 32.41
CA ARG A 553 -22.26 -55.92 31.56
C ARG A 553 -22.54 -54.80 30.57
N ASN A 554 -23.61 -54.87 29.80
CA ASN A 554 -24.00 -53.83 28.84
C ASN A 554 -24.25 -52.48 29.52
N LEU A 555 -24.81 -52.46 30.73
CA LEU A 555 -24.98 -51.25 31.54
C LEU A 555 -23.65 -50.70 32.07
N HIS A 556 -22.65 -51.56 32.35
CA HIS A 556 -21.32 -51.13 32.75
C HIS A 556 -20.53 -50.57 31.56
N GLU A 557 -20.48 -51.28 30.43
CA GLU A 557 -19.83 -50.82 29.20
C GLU A 557 -20.44 -49.51 28.68
N HIS A 558 -21.76 -49.31 28.81
CA HIS A 558 -22.40 -48.02 28.50
C HIS A 558 -22.02 -46.90 29.48
N LYS A 559 -21.87 -47.19 30.77
CA LYS A 559 -21.39 -46.20 31.76
C LYS A 559 -19.93 -45.81 31.54
N VAL A 560 -19.06 -46.79 31.27
CA VAL A 560 -17.63 -46.55 30.99
C VAL A 560 -17.49 -45.69 29.74
N SER A 561 -18.10 -46.08 28.62
CA SER A 561 -18.06 -45.28 27.39
C SER A 561 -18.67 -43.88 27.56
N LEU A 562 -19.70 -43.69 28.39
CA LEU A 562 -20.22 -42.36 28.70
C LEU A 562 -19.21 -41.51 29.50
N VAL A 563 -18.48 -42.10 30.45
CA VAL A 563 -17.39 -41.41 31.18
C VAL A 563 -16.22 -41.08 30.26
N GLU A 564 -15.79 -42.01 29.40
CA GLU A 564 -14.72 -41.80 28.41
C GLU A 564 -15.06 -40.65 27.45
N ASN A 565 -16.28 -40.61 26.93
CA ASN A 565 -16.75 -39.50 26.08
C ASN A 565 -16.75 -38.14 26.82
N HIS A 566 -17.06 -38.12 28.11
CA HIS A 566 -16.97 -36.90 28.92
C HIS A 566 -15.53 -36.47 29.19
N LEU A 567 -14.62 -37.41 29.51
CA LEU A 567 -13.20 -37.12 29.72
C LEU A 567 -12.54 -36.60 28.44
N ALA A 568 -12.72 -37.27 27.31
CA ALA A 568 -12.23 -36.82 26.01
C ALA A 568 -12.80 -35.43 25.61
N GLY A 569 -14.03 -35.11 26.02
CA GLY A 569 -14.65 -33.80 25.83
C GLY A 569 -14.08 -32.69 26.74
N LEU A 570 -13.53 -33.04 27.90
CA LEU A 570 -12.81 -32.12 28.80
C LEU A 570 -11.36 -31.92 28.33
N GLU A 571 -10.65 -33.00 28.02
CA GLU A 571 -9.30 -32.98 27.46
C GLU A 571 -9.25 -32.20 26.14
N GLY A 572 -10.17 -32.49 25.22
CA GLY A 572 -10.29 -31.77 23.95
C GLY A 572 -10.59 -30.28 24.11
N ARG A 573 -11.31 -29.88 25.18
CA ARG A 573 -11.52 -28.47 25.53
C ARG A 573 -10.23 -27.83 26.03
N VAL A 574 -9.56 -28.43 27.01
CA VAL A 574 -8.31 -27.89 27.59
C VAL A 574 -7.22 -27.75 26.51
N LEU A 575 -7.12 -28.71 25.60
CA LEU A 575 -6.21 -28.62 24.45
C LEU A 575 -6.62 -27.50 23.48
N ALA A 576 -7.92 -27.35 23.18
CA ALA A 576 -8.40 -26.27 22.31
C ALA A 576 -8.15 -24.87 22.93
N ASP A 577 -8.45 -24.68 24.21
CA ASP A 577 -8.22 -23.43 24.93
C ASP A 577 -6.72 -23.09 25.01
N MET A 578 -5.85 -24.11 25.22
CA MET A 578 -4.40 -23.96 25.18
C MET A 578 -3.87 -23.58 23.78
N PHE A 579 -4.35 -24.24 22.71
CA PHE A 579 -3.93 -23.90 21.34
C PHE A 579 -4.46 -22.53 20.91
N ASP A 580 -5.66 -22.13 21.30
CA ASP A 580 -6.22 -20.80 21.08
C ASP A 580 -5.36 -19.72 21.78
N PHE A 581 -5.01 -19.92 23.05
CA PHE A 581 -4.09 -19.04 23.79
C PHE A 581 -2.71 -18.93 23.10
N LEU A 582 -2.08 -20.07 22.77
CA LEU A 582 -0.78 -20.08 22.08
C LEU A 582 -0.84 -19.43 20.70
N SER A 583 -1.95 -19.56 19.97
CA SER A 583 -2.15 -18.90 18.69
C SER A 583 -2.27 -17.37 18.83
N LYS A 584 -2.94 -16.90 19.90
CA LYS A 584 -3.11 -15.47 20.20
C LYS A 584 -1.80 -14.82 20.61
N GLU A 585 -1.03 -15.44 21.50
CA GLU A 585 0.30 -14.93 21.88
C GLU A 585 1.29 -14.99 20.70
N LEU A 586 1.20 -15.98 19.81
CA LEU A 586 2.00 -16.03 18.57
C LEU A 586 1.65 -14.86 17.63
N VAL A 587 0.36 -14.59 17.39
CA VAL A 587 -0.09 -13.45 16.58
C VAL A 587 0.33 -12.13 17.22
N ARG A 588 0.14 -11.99 18.54
CA ARG A 588 0.57 -10.83 19.31
C ARG A 588 2.08 -10.57 19.16
N LEU A 589 2.93 -11.59 19.30
CA LEU A 589 4.38 -11.44 19.12
C LEU A 589 4.77 -11.08 17.68
N GLN A 590 3.99 -11.47 16.67
CA GLN A 590 4.18 -11.01 15.30
C GLN A 590 3.75 -9.54 15.12
N GLU A 591 2.65 -9.12 15.75
CA GLU A 591 2.18 -7.74 15.73
C GLU A 591 3.11 -6.79 16.50
N GLU A 592 3.60 -7.18 17.69
CA GLU A 592 4.59 -6.41 18.46
C GLU A 592 5.89 -6.20 17.66
N ARG A 593 6.41 -7.24 16.99
CA ARG A 593 7.56 -7.13 16.07
C ARG A 593 7.28 -6.19 14.89
N ARG A 594 6.08 -6.27 14.31
CA ARG A 594 5.67 -5.42 13.18
C ARG A 594 5.50 -3.95 13.59
N ILE A 595 4.92 -3.70 14.77
CA ILE A 595 4.78 -2.36 15.36
C ILE A 595 6.16 -1.79 15.69
N HIS A 596 7.07 -2.58 16.26
CA HIS A 596 8.45 -2.16 16.49
C HIS A 596 9.18 -1.79 15.19
N ALA A 597 9.04 -2.59 14.13
CA ALA A 597 9.60 -2.27 12.82
C ALA A 597 9.02 -0.96 12.24
N PHE A 598 7.71 -0.72 12.38
CA PHE A 598 7.09 0.55 11.99
C PHE A 598 7.58 1.73 12.85
N ALA A 599 7.78 1.54 14.15
CA ALA A 599 8.35 2.57 15.03
C ALA A 599 9.77 2.96 14.62
N MET A 600 10.63 2.00 14.33
CA MET A 600 12.00 2.24 13.84
C MET A 600 12.02 2.97 12.47
N LEU A 601 11.10 2.63 11.57
CA LEU A 601 10.92 3.36 10.30
C LEU A 601 10.39 4.79 10.52
N ALA A 602 9.44 4.98 11.44
CA ALA A 602 8.91 6.29 11.79
C ALA A 602 9.96 7.19 12.47
N GLU A 603 10.79 6.63 13.36
CA GLU A 603 11.95 7.35 13.91
C GLU A 603 12.95 7.74 12.82
N ARG A 604 13.27 6.84 11.88
CA ARG A 604 14.16 7.16 10.76
C ARG A 604 13.57 8.30 9.91
N GLN A 605 12.29 8.24 9.56
CA GLN A 605 11.59 9.31 8.84
C GLN A 605 11.46 10.61 9.65
N ARG A 606 11.47 10.54 10.99
CA ARG A 606 11.52 11.70 11.87
C ARG A 606 12.92 12.34 11.82
N ARG A 607 13.98 11.58 12.08
CA ARG A 607 15.38 12.04 12.02
C ARG A 607 15.74 12.63 10.65
N MET A 608 15.28 12.01 9.56
CA MET A 608 15.43 12.58 8.20
C MET A 608 14.78 13.96 8.07
N ARG A 609 13.53 14.13 8.51
CA ARG A 609 12.84 15.42 8.45
C ARG A 609 13.42 16.46 9.40
N GLU A 610 13.87 16.05 10.58
CA GLU A 610 14.58 16.94 11.52
C GLU A 610 15.91 17.44 10.92
N ALA A 611 16.60 16.62 10.13
CA ALA A 611 17.81 17.02 9.38
C ALA A 611 17.49 17.88 8.13
N GLU A 612 16.41 17.59 7.40
CA GLU A 612 15.93 18.43 6.29
C GLU A 612 15.49 19.82 6.79
N GLU A 613 14.81 19.88 7.94
CA GLU A 613 14.44 21.14 8.60
C GLU A 613 15.65 21.87 9.18
N SER A 614 16.62 21.20 9.81
CA SER A 614 17.82 21.88 10.31
C SER A 614 18.65 22.46 9.17
N GLY A 615 18.81 21.73 8.05
CA GLY A 615 19.47 22.25 6.86
C GLY A 615 18.77 23.47 6.28
N ARG A 616 17.43 23.48 6.23
CA ARG A 616 16.65 24.66 5.82
C ARG A 616 16.86 25.85 6.77
N ARG A 617 16.76 25.64 8.08
CA ARG A 617 16.98 26.68 9.09
C ARG A 617 18.40 27.25 9.03
N GLN A 618 19.41 26.44 8.71
CA GLN A 618 20.78 26.91 8.47
C GLN A 618 20.89 27.78 7.20
N VAL A 619 20.21 27.43 6.11
CA VAL A 619 20.16 28.25 4.89
C VAL A 619 19.40 29.57 5.12
N GLU A 620 18.27 29.52 5.83
CA GLU A 620 17.50 30.71 6.23
C GLU A 620 18.34 31.62 7.15
N GLN A 621 19.06 31.07 8.12
CA GLN A 621 19.97 31.85 8.97
C GLN A 621 21.20 32.40 8.24
N ARG A 622 21.70 31.74 7.18
CA ARG A 622 22.76 32.31 6.33
C ARG A 622 22.22 33.50 5.54
N ARG A 623 21.06 33.34 4.90
CA ARG A 623 20.40 34.44 4.19
C ARG A 623 20.10 35.63 5.10
N LEU A 624 19.57 35.39 6.31
CA LEU A 624 19.35 36.47 7.28
C LEU A 624 20.67 37.16 7.69
N ARG A 625 21.78 36.43 7.81
CA ARG A 625 23.11 37.01 8.08
C ARG A 625 23.65 37.80 6.88
N GLU A 626 23.40 37.35 5.66
CA GLU A 626 23.76 38.05 4.41
C GLU A 626 22.93 39.34 4.27
N GLU A 627 21.61 39.28 4.46
CA GLU A 627 20.71 40.43 4.48
C GLU A 627 21.09 41.46 5.57
N ASP A 628 21.43 41.00 6.78
CA ASP A 628 21.86 41.84 7.90
C ASP A 628 23.27 42.43 7.71
N GLN A 629 24.13 41.81 6.89
CA GLN A 629 25.40 42.40 6.43
C GLN A 629 25.16 43.48 5.37
N ILE A 630 24.36 43.18 4.34
CA ILE A 630 23.99 44.15 3.29
C ILE A 630 23.33 45.38 3.93
N PHE A 631 22.45 45.19 4.92
CA PHE A 631 21.80 46.29 5.65
C PHE A 631 22.82 47.16 6.41
N LYS A 632 23.84 46.56 7.04
CA LYS A 632 24.93 47.31 7.71
C LYS A 632 25.81 48.06 6.73
N GLU A 633 26.08 47.50 5.55
CA GLU A 633 26.80 48.20 4.49
C GLU A 633 26.00 49.37 3.91
N VAL A 634 24.70 49.19 3.66
CA VAL A 634 23.79 50.28 3.24
C VAL A 634 23.71 51.38 4.29
N ILE A 635 23.57 51.03 5.58
CA ILE A 635 23.63 52.02 6.68
C ILE A 635 24.96 52.74 6.70
N LYS A 636 26.09 52.04 6.56
CA LYS A 636 27.42 52.66 6.54
C LYS A 636 27.59 53.61 5.36
N VAL A 637 27.08 53.25 4.18
CA VAL A 637 27.05 54.14 3.01
C VAL A 637 26.19 55.37 3.30
N HIS A 638 24.96 55.19 3.79
CA HIS A 638 24.08 56.31 4.13
C HIS A 638 24.70 57.23 5.19
N GLN A 639 25.35 56.67 6.22
CA GLN A 639 26.10 57.44 7.21
C GLN A 639 27.24 58.23 6.56
N SER A 640 28.04 57.62 5.66
CA SER A 640 29.11 58.33 4.96
C SER A 640 28.62 59.41 4.00
N THR A 641 27.45 59.22 3.37
CA THR A 641 26.79 60.27 2.57
C THR A 641 26.31 61.41 3.45
N VAL A 642 25.77 61.11 4.63
CA VAL A 642 25.33 62.13 5.60
C VAL A 642 26.52 62.88 6.20
N THR A 643 27.63 62.21 6.54
CA THR A 643 28.83 62.91 7.03
C THR A 643 29.46 63.76 5.94
N SER A 644 29.64 63.23 4.72
CA SER A 644 30.15 64.03 3.59
C SER A 644 29.29 65.25 3.31
N TYR A 645 27.96 65.13 3.33
CA TYR A 645 27.06 66.26 3.11
C TYR A 645 27.11 67.30 4.26
N LEU A 646 27.30 66.86 5.51
CA LEU A 646 27.49 67.76 6.64
C LEU A 646 28.88 68.41 6.63
N GLU A 647 29.92 67.67 6.24
CA GLU A 647 31.28 68.19 6.02
C GLU A 647 31.28 69.23 4.90
N ASP A 648 30.63 68.97 3.76
CA ASP A 648 30.45 69.94 2.68
C ASP A 648 29.74 71.21 3.17
N ILE A 649 28.66 71.10 3.95
CA ILE A 649 27.96 72.26 4.53
C ILE A 649 28.90 73.02 5.48
N ILE A 650 29.59 72.33 6.39
CA ILE A 650 30.49 72.96 7.36
C ILE A 650 31.60 73.71 6.62
N LEU A 651 32.31 73.07 5.68
CA LEU A 651 33.36 73.69 4.88
C LEU A 651 32.85 74.90 4.09
N ASN A 652 31.67 74.80 3.44
CA ASN A 652 31.07 75.95 2.77
C ASN A 652 30.77 77.10 3.77
N THR A 653 30.30 76.81 4.99
CA THR A 653 30.06 77.87 6.00
C THR A 653 31.37 78.44 6.58
N GLU A 654 32.40 77.63 6.74
CA GLU A 654 33.73 78.07 7.17
C GLU A 654 34.38 78.95 6.09
N GLU A 655 34.34 78.55 4.81
CA GLU A 655 34.82 79.37 3.69
C GLU A 655 34.06 80.70 3.57
N ASN A 656 32.72 80.69 3.64
CA ASN A 656 31.94 81.94 3.59
C ASN A 656 32.25 82.87 4.78
N THR A 657 32.35 82.34 6.01
CA THR A 657 32.69 83.19 7.17
C THR A 657 34.15 83.65 7.18
N ALA A 658 35.07 82.86 6.63
CA ALA A 658 36.47 83.28 6.41
C ALA A 658 36.56 84.36 5.33
N GLU A 659 35.78 84.25 4.24
CA GLU A 659 35.67 85.32 3.23
C GLU A 659 35.07 86.60 3.82
N GLU A 660 34.00 86.52 4.63
CA GLU A 660 33.43 87.70 5.29
C GLU A 660 34.43 88.37 6.24
N GLN A 661 35.18 87.60 7.03
CA GLN A 661 36.23 88.11 7.90
C GLN A 661 37.38 88.74 7.11
N ALA A 662 37.89 88.05 6.07
CA ALA A 662 38.96 88.55 5.22
C ALA A 662 38.54 89.84 4.49
N ARG A 663 37.31 89.92 3.97
CA ARG A 663 36.75 91.14 3.37
C ARG A 663 36.65 92.27 4.40
N ALA A 664 36.21 91.98 5.62
CA ALA A 664 36.13 92.98 6.70
C ALA A 664 37.51 93.48 7.18
N GLU A 665 38.55 92.64 7.14
CA GLU A 665 39.93 93.05 7.43
C GLU A 665 40.56 93.82 6.27
N ILE A 666 40.36 93.39 5.03
CA ILE A 666 40.75 94.13 3.82
C ILE A 666 40.08 95.50 3.80
N GLU A 667 38.80 95.61 4.18
CA GLU A 667 38.11 96.90 4.31
C GLU A 667 38.70 97.81 5.37
N LYS A 668 39.13 97.28 6.53
CA LYS A 668 39.82 98.09 7.57
C LYS A 668 41.16 98.58 7.06
N MET A 669 41.99 97.67 6.55
CA MET A 669 43.31 97.98 5.99
C MET A 669 43.21 98.94 4.81
N ALA A 670 42.18 98.82 3.95
CA ALA A 670 41.93 99.77 2.86
C ALA A 670 41.51 101.15 3.38
N LYS A 671 40.72 101.24 4.46
CA LYS A 671 40.38 102.52 5.11
C LYS A 671 41.64 103.15 5.73
N GLU A 672 42.43 102.39 6.48
CA GLU A 672 43.70 102.84 7.06
C GLU A 672 44.69 103.33 5.99
N ILE A 673 44.85 102.60 4.89
CA ILE A 673 45.70 103.01 3.75
C ILE A 673 45.14 104.28 3.07
N ASN A 674 43.83 104.40 2.94
CA ASN A 674 43.20 105.56 2.31
C ASN A 674 43.26 106.81 3.21
N ASP A 675 43.13 106.64 4.53
CA ASP A 675 43.33 107.71 5.53
C ASP A 675 44.80 108.16 5.53
N ILE A 676 45.76 107.23 5.47
CA ILE A 676 47.19 107.55 5.26
C ILE A 676 47.41 108.25 3.92
N ALA A 677 46.70 107.87 2.85
CA ALA A 677 46.78 108.54 1.55
C ALA A 677 46.21 109.97 1.60
N TYR A 678 45.12 110.23 2.31
CA TYR A 678 44.59 111.57 2.54
C TYR A 678 45.47 112.41 3.48
N GLU A 679 46.08 111.80 4.50
CA GLU A 679 47.10 112.47 5.33
C GLU A 679 48.34 112.86 4.50
N MET A 680 48.78 111.99 3.60
CA MET A 680 49.87 112.26 2.67
C MET A 680 49.48 113.39 1.70
N GLU A 681 48.31 113.29 1.08
CA GLU A 681 47.84 114.24 0.07
C GLU A 681 47.57 115.65 0.63
N SER A 682 46.95 115.76 1.82
CA SER A 682 46.74 117.04 2.51
C SER A 682 48.04 117.72 2.98
N ARG A 683 49.17 117.00 2.98
CA ARG A 683 50.51 117.50 3.34
C ARG A 683 51.42 117.75 2.12
N ARG A 684 51.00 117.46 0.88
CA ARG A 684 51.86 117.54 -0.33
C ARG A 684 52.22 118.97 -0.74
N THR A 685 53.46 119.12 -1.20
CA THR A 685 53.91 120.28 -2.00
C THR A 685 54.00 119.89 -3.48
N GLN A 686 53.84 120.83 -4.42
CA GLN A 686 53.75 120.53 -5.86
C GLN A 686 54.94 119.73 -6.44
N LEU A 687 56.16 119.95 -5.92
CA LEU A 687 57.35 119.16 -6.27
C LEU A 687 57.20 117.67 -5.92
N GLN A 688 56.58 117.34 -4.78
CA GLN A 688 56.40 115.95 -4.35
C GLN A 688 55.35 115.23 -5.19
N SER A 689 54.35 115.93 -5.73
CA SER A 689 53.42 115.33 -6.70
C SER A 689 54.11 114.98 -8.03
N GLU A 690 55.08 115.77 -8.48
CA GLU A 690 55.86 115.47 -9.69
C GLU A 690 56.80 114.28 -9.47
N GLU A 691 57.45 114.19 -8.31
CA GLU A 691 58.28 113.07 -7.89
C GLU A 691 57.47 111.76 -7.77
N ILE A 692 56.30 111.80 -7.11
CA ILE A 692 55.39 110.65 -6.99
C ILE A 692 54.82 110.22 -8.36
N VAL A 693 54.57 111.16 -9.29
CA VAL A 693 54.18 110.82 -10.66
C VAL A 693 55.34 110.15 -11.41
N ALA A 694 56.58 110.60 -11.24
CA ALA A 694 57.75 109.93 -11.82
C ALA A 694 57.93 108.51 -11.26
N GLU A 695 57.76 108.31 -9.95
CA GLU A 695 57.79 106.97 -9.34
C GLU A 695 56.63 106.09 -9.84
N LEU A 696 55.41 106.60 -9.96
CA LEU A 696 54.27 105.86 -10.54
C LEU A 696 54.52 105.45 -12.00
N VAL A 697 55.12 106.34 -12.80
CA VAL A 697 55.52 106.03 -14.18
C VAL A 697 56.57 104.90 -14.20
N TYR A 698 57.57 104.96 -13.33
CA TYR A 698 58.67 103.98 -13.29
C TYR A 698 58.30 102.63 -12.65
N SER A 699 57.44 102.62 -11.63
CA SER A 699 57.11 101.43 -10.82
C SER A 699 55.81 100.72 -11.21
N PHE A 700 54.83 101.44 -11.76
CA PHE A 700 53.56 100.85 -12.20
C PHE A 700 53.41 100.83 -13.72
N LEU A 701 53.53 101.97 -14.41
CA LEU A 701 53.27 102.04 -15.86
C LEU A 701 54.29 101.25 -16.69
N ILE A 702 55.60 101.48 -16.50
CA ILE A 702 56.63 100.75 -17.24
C ILE A 702 56.54 99.22 -16.96
N PRO A 703 56.40 98.75 -15.71
CA PRO A 703 56.26 97.32 -15.43
C PRO A 703 54.96 96.68 -15.91
N GLU A 704 53.79 97.34 -15.86
CA GLU A 704 52.58 96.75 -16.49
C GLU A 704 52.66 96.72 -18.01
N VAL A 705 53.22 97.75 -18.67
CA VAL A 705 53.47 97.69 -20.13
C VAL A 705 54.44 96.54 -20.48
N GLN A 706 55.45 96.28 -19.66
CA GLN A 706 56.32 95.11 -19.81
C GLN A 706 55.57 93.79 -19.56
N LYS A 707 54.72 93.70 -18.53
CA LYS A 707 53.89 92.52 -18.25
C LYS A 707 52.91 92.28 -19.40
N ASP A 708 52.26 93.30 -19.94
CA ASP A 708 51.34 93.18 -21.09
C ASP A 708 52.07 92.76 -22.35
N TYR A 709 53.24 93.32 -22.65
CA TYR A 709 54.10 92.84 -23.73
C TYR A 709 54.51 91.36 -23.56
N VAL A 710 54.77 90.92 -22.33
CA VAL A 710 55.00 89.50 -22.02
C VAL A 710 53.73 88.65 -22.17
N LYS A 711 52.56 89.13 -21.70
CA LYS A 711 51.25 88.48 -21.89
C LYS A 711 50.95 88.33 -23.39
N GLU A 712 51.22 89.33 -24.21
CA GLU A 712 51.08 89.28 -25.67
C GLU A 712 52.08 88.33 -26.33
N LYS A 713 53.35 88.35 -25.91
CA LYS A 713 54.37 87.41 -26.40
C LYS A 713 54.01 85.96 -26.09
N VAL A 714 53.46 85.69 -24.90
CA VAL A 714 52.91 84.38 -24.50
C VAL A 714 51.68 84.03 -25.32
N ARG A 715 50.71 84.95 -25.48
CA ARG A 715 49.53 84.73 -26.37
C ARG A 715 49.93 84.45 -27.81
N ASN A 716 50.95 85.12 -28.34
CA ASN A 716 51.46 84.89 -29.70
C ASN A 716 52.27 83.59 -29.85
N ALA A 717 52.90 83.09 -28.78
CA ALA A 717 53.44 81.74 -28.75
C ALA A 717 52.31 80.69 -28.68
N GLN A 718 51.36 80.86 -27.76
CA GLN A 718 50.17 80.00 -27.62
C GLN A 718 49.35 79.92 -28.91
N ARG A 719 49.17 81.04 -29.64
CA ARG A 719 48.51 81.06 -30.96
C ARG A 719 49.14 80.08 -31.95
N LYS A 720 50.46 79.85 -31.94
CA LYS A 720 51.11 78.84 -32.80
C LYS A 720 50.72 77.42 -32.39
N HIS A 721 50.69 77.13 -31.09
CA HIS A 721 50.29 75.83 -30.57
C HIS A 721 48.79 75.57 -30.75
N ILE A 722 47.95 76.59 -30.62
CA ILE A 722 46.50 76.53 -30.89
C ILE A 722 46.23 76.32 -32.38
N LEU A 723 46.94 77.01 -33.28
CA LEU A 723 46.83 76.77 -34.73
C LEU A 723 47.32 75.36 -35.11
N ALA A 724 48.41 74.86 -34.52
CA ALA A 724 48.87 73.50 -34.74
C ALA A 724 47.86 72.46 -34.22
N ALA A 725 47.29 72.67 -33.03
CA ALA A 725 46.23 71.81 -32.49
C ALA A 725 44.97 71.84 -33.37
N HIS A 726 44.55 73.03 -33.84
CA HIS A 726 43.44 73.19 -34.78
C HIS A 726 43.72 72.46 -36.10
N GLN A 727 44.93 72.55 -36.65
CA GLN A 727 45.31 71.81 -37.87
C GLN A 727 45.28 70.29 -37.65
N ILE A 728 45.75 69.79 -36.51
CA ILE A 728 45.75 68.35 -36.19
C ILE A 728 44.33 67.81 -35.94
N ILE A 729 43.47 68.61 -35.30
CA ILE A 729 42.07 68.23 -35.04
C ILE A 729 41.26 68.27 -36.34
N HIS A 730 41.43 69.31 -37.16
CA HIS A 730 40.54 69.55 -38.30
C HIS A 730 40.99 68.95 -39.63
N SER A 731 42.29 68.65 -39.83
CA SER A 731 42.74 67.93 -41.05
C SER A 731 41.99 66.60 -41.20
N HIS A 732 41.89 65.84 -40.12
CA HIS A 732 41.17 64.57 -40.11
C HIS A 732 39.64 64.74 -40.29
N THR A 733 39.04 65.85 -39.87
CA THR A 733 37.63 66.12 -40.16
C THR A 733 37.39 66.55 -41.60
N GLU A 734 38.29 67.34 -42.20
CA GLU A 734 38.20 67.75 -43.61
C GLU A 734 38.46 66.55 -44.54
N ASP A 735 39.43 65.68 -44.22
CA ASP A 735 39.69 64.42 -44.94
C ASP A 735 38.53 63.41 -44.85
N MET A 736 37.71 63.46 -43.79
CA MET A 736 36.51 62.61 -43.66
C MET A 736 35.33 63.20 -44.42
N VAL A 737 35.00 64.49 -44.23
CA VAL A 737 33.88 65.14 -44.94
C VAL A 737 34.08 65.08 -46.46
N ASN A 738 35.31 65.20 -46.97
CA ASN A 738 35.60 65.05 -48.40
C ASN A 738 35.45 63.60 -48.91
N LYS A 739 35.52 62.57 -48.06
CA LYS A 739 35.23 61.18 -48.43
C LYS A 739 33.74 60.89 -48.40
N ASP A 740 33.05 61.32 -47.35
CA ASP A 740 31.61 61.16 -47.20
C ASP A 740 30.86 61.78 -48.41
N PHE A 741 31.32 62.94 -48.91
CA PHE A 741 30.81 63.58 -50.12
C PHE A 741 31.12 62.83 -51.44
N VAL A 742 32.19 62.03 -51.50
CA VAL A 742 32.57 61.27 -52.69
C VAL A 742 31.89 59.89 -52.72
N GLU A 743 31.71 59.26 -51.57
CA GLU A 743 30.97 57.99 -51.46
C GLU A 743 29.48 58.21 -51.75
N GLN A 744 28.87 59.29 -51.24
CA GLN A 744 27.47 59.65 -51.56
C GLN A 744 27.22 59.85 -53.07
N GLN A 745 28.18 60.41 -53.82
CA GLN A 745 28.06 60.58 -55.28
C GLN A 745 28.29 59.30 -56.09
N GLN A 746 28.78 58.22 -55.46
CA GLN A 746 28.97 56.92 -56.11
C GLN A 746 27.79 55.99 -55.85
N ASP A 747 27.20 56.02 -54.65
CA ASP A 747 26.01 55.21 -54.33
C ASP A 747 24.74 55.66 -55.08
N GLU A 748 24.51 56.96 -55.26
CA GLU A 748 23.37 57.48 -56.06
C GLU A 748 23.44 57.08 -57.55
N ALA A 749 24.62 56.72 -58.07
CA ALA A 749 24.83 56.37 -59.47
C ALA A 749 24.56 54.88 -59.80
N VAL A 750 24.26 54.03 -58.82
CA VAL A 750 24.19 52.57 -58.98
C VAL A 750 22.77 52.00 -58.75
N SER A 751 21.83 52.78 -58.21
CA SER A 751 20.48 52.30 -57.85
C SER A 751 19.41 52.40 -58.95
N ASP A 752 19.68 53.09 -60.06
CA ASP A 752 18.63 53.63 -60.96
C ASP A 752 18.43 52.85 -62.28
N THR A 753 18.88 51.59 -62.37
CA THR A 753 18.68 50.73 -63.57
C THR A 753 18.33 49.27 -63.25
N ASP A 754 17.04 48.99 -63.02
CA ASP A 754 16.31 47.81 -63.58
C ASP A 754 14.85 47.71 -63.04
N GLU A 755 13.84 48.15 -63.82
CA GLU A 755 12.51 47.49 -63.85
C GLU A 755 11.62 47.91 -65.07
N LEU A 756 11.66 47.08 -66.13
CA LEU A 756 10.58 46.56 -67.00
C LEU A 756 9.35 47.41 -67.46
N PRO A 757 9.04 47.34 -68.78
CA PRO A 757 7.67 47.02 -69.30
C PRO A 757 7.68 46.13 -70.58
N GLU A 758 6.63 45.48 -71.10
CA GLU A 758 5.23 45.14 -70.70
C GLU A 758 5.08 43.58 -70.64
N GLY A 759 3.95 42.85 -70.68
CA GLY A 759 2.50 43.05 -70.93
C GLY A 759 1.74 41.74 -70.57
N GLU A 760 0.53 41.37 -71.02
CA GLU A 760 -0.48 41.95 -71.94
C GLU A 760 -1.92 41.50 -71.56
N THR A 761 -2.94 42.22 -72.05
CA THR A 761 -4.34 41.77 -72.33
C THR A 761 -5.27 41.24 -71.21
N GLN A 762 -6.02 42.17 -70.63
CA GLN A 762 -7.51 42.21 -70.60
C GLN A 762 -8.32 40.91 -70.35
N LYS A 763 -8.82 40.76 -69.11
CA LYS A 763 -10.27 40.57 -68.88
C LYS A 763 -10.72 41.05 -67.50
#